data_AF-A0A3D5E0R6-F1
#
_entry.id   AF-A0A3D5E0R6-F1
#
_cell.length_a   1.000
_cell.length_b   1.000
_cell.length_c   1.000
_cell.angle_alpha   90.00
_cell.angle_beta   90.00
_cell.angle_gamma   90.00
#
_symmetry.space_group_name_H-M   'P 1'
#
loop_
_entity.id
_entity.type
_entity.pdbx_description
1 polymer ?
#
loop_
_entity_poly.entity_id
_entity_poly.type
_entity_poly.pdbx_seq_one_letter_code
_entity_poly.pdbx_strand_id
1 'polypeptide(L)'
;GGLAVAGLGLVRGVPLRQAIGSGIAVAVAAVPEGLPLVATVAQLAAARRLTGTGVLVRSSRALEALGRVDVICFDKTGTLTRGQLTVTGVAAPDVPLPFTAPQARHLLQVAARACPPPGNGGARRLAHATDRAVVESASERADTDRSWRLAEELPFEATRGYSASLGRDGKTTCLAVKGAPEVVLPRCTRVAAAQGAAMTPSRRRAAQAMLHRLAAQGLRVLAVAEADLPGPPGRYHLARNGDGHPGPHPDGTAGARHGGQARRPGTAGTPGAGPGPAGPVQPAGHESDDMVSGLTLTGFLAIADTPRPSARATVRRLAEAGVQVVMITGDHPATAVAVARKLGIAHAGRVLTGTEMSKLPEARRSQLICASTVFARVSPEQKVQIVQALQRAGHVVAMAGDGVNDAAAIRRADVGIGVTSRGSTSARSAADLILTQPDTLPILDALVEGRALWSRVRDAVSILVGGNAGEVAFTLLGTAVTGRAPLTTRQLLLVNTLTDMLPALAVALSPARVSQNGENPLITAGPVGPFLAPELARALAVRGGATALGATVAWQMGRLTGRRQRAGTMGLATLVLTQLGQTLLTSGRSPLTIGTSALSAAALAAIVETPGVSQFFGCTPLGPVAWTIVTGSAAGATLTAAIAPRLLWPD
;
A
#
# COMPACT_ATOMS: atom_id res chain seq x y z
N GLY A 1 -21.44 29.48 -25.55
CA GLY A 1 -22.47 28.80 -26.36
C GLY A 1 -23.78 29.55 -26.35
N GLY A 2 -24.61 29.35 -25.32
CA GLY A 2 -25.99 29.87 -25.26
C GLY A 2 -26.16 31.38 -25.48
N LEU A 3 -25.35 32.20 -24.80
CA LEU A 3 -25.38 33.68 -24.99
C LEU A 3 -25.06 34.08 -26.43
N ALA A 4 -24.12 33.40 -27.09
CA ALA A 4 -23.76 33.67 -28.47
C ALA A 4 -24.89 33.31 -29.44
N VAL A 5 -25.57 32.17 -29.23
CA VAL A 5 -26.76 31.78 -30.03
C VAL A 5 -27.90 32.79 -29.85
N ALA A 6 -28.18 33.20 -28.61
CA ALA A 6 -29.22 34.19 -28.32
C ALA A 6 -28.90 35.56 -28.94
N GLY A 7 -27.67 36.06 -28.76
CA GLY A 7 -27.22 37.32 -29.35
C GLY A 7 -27.28 37.30 -30.87
N LEU A 8 -26.84 36.22 -31.50
CA LEU A 8 -26.87 36.07 -32.96
C LEU A 8 -28.30 36.00 -33.50
N GLY A 9 -29.21 35.35 -32.78
CA GLY A 9 -30.64 35.34 -33.09
C GLY A 9 -31.25 36.74 -33.05
N LEU A 10 -30.90 37.55 -32.05
CA LEU A 10 -31.36 38.94 -31.93
C LEU A 10 -30.84 39.82 -33.07
N VAL A 11 -29.55 39.72 -33.39
CA VAL A 11 -28.94 40.43 -34.54
C VAL A 11 -29.63 40.07 -35.87
N ARG A 12 -30.18 38.85 -35.96
CA ARG A 12 -30.92 38.33 -37.11
C ARG A 12 -32.42 38.67 -37.13
N GLY A 13 -32.89 39.47 -36.17
CA GLY A 13 -34.30 39.89 -36.09
C GLY A 13 -35.24 38.82 -35.54
N VAL A 14 -34.74 37.82 -34.81
CA VAL A 14 -35.59 36.82 -34.13
C VAL A 14 -36.17 37.39 -32.83
N PRO A 15 -37.46 37.15 -32.52
CA PRO A 15 -38.07 37.63 -31.28
C PRO A 15 -37.30 37.21 -30.03
N LEU A 16 -37.20 38.11 -29.05
CA LEU A 16 -36.42 37.92 -27.82
C LEU A 16 -36.73 36.60 -27.10
N ARG A 17 -38.02 36.25 -26.97
CA ARG A 17 -38.44 34.98 -26.36
C ARG A 17 -37.85 33.76 -27.07
N GLN A 18 -37.83 33.78 -28.41
CA GLN A 18 -37.31 32.67 -29.21
C GLN A 18 -35.79 32.62 -29.17
N ALA A 19 -35.11 33.78 -29.22
CA ALA A 19 -33.66 33.86 -29.11
C ALA A 19 -33.15 33.37 -27.74
N ILE A 20 -33.80 33.78 -26.65
CA ILE A 20 -33.49 33.29 -25.28
C ILE A 20 -33.76 31.79 -25.19
N GLY A 21 -34.89 31.29 -25.71
CA GLY A 21 -35.22 29.87 -25.70
C GLY A 21 -34.16 29.00 -26.41
N SER A 22 -33.69 29.43 -27.58
CA SER A 22 -32.59 28.75 -28.28
C SER A 22 -31.26 28.85 -27.53
N GLY A 23 -30.97 29.98 -26.89
CA GLY A 23 -29.78 30.14 -26.05
C GLY A 23 -29.77 29.21 -24.84
N ILE A 24 -30.90 29.08 -24.14
CA ILE A 24 -31.05 28.15 -22.99
C ILE A 24 -30.90 26.71 -23.47
N ALA A 25 -31.53 26.32 -24.59
CA ALA A 25 -31.43 24.96 -25.12
C ALA A 25 -29.98 24.54 -25.39
N VAL A 26 -29.16 25.44 -25.96
CA VAL A 26 -27.74 25.19 -26.21
C VAL A 26 -26.91 25.21 -24.92
N ALA A 27 -27.29 26.03 -23.94
CA ALA A 27 -26.63 26.03 -22.64
C ALA A 27 -26.86 24.70 -21.89
N VAL A 28 -28.10 24.17 -21.92
CA VAL A 28 -28.45 22.86 -21.35
C VAL A 28 -27.74 21.74 -22.10
N ALA A 29 -27.78 21.73 -23.44
CA ALA A 29 -27.12 20.71 -24.26
C ALA A 29 -25.60 20.66 -24.07
N ALA A 30 -24.96 21.77 -23.68
CA ALA A 30 -23.53 21.79 -23.42
C ALA A 30 -23.11 21.04 -22.15
N VAL A 31 -24.03 20.75 -21.22
CA VAL A 31 -23.75 20.05 -19.97
C VAL A 31 -23.68 18.55 -20.24
N PRO A 32 -22.55 17.87 -19.95
CA PRO A 32 -22.41 16.43 -20.14
C PRO A 32 -23.14 15.67 -19.02
N GLU A 33 -24.44 15.43 -19.19
CA GLU A 33 -25.31 14.80 -18.19
C GLU A 33 -24.89 13.35 -17.86
N GLY A 34 -24.27 12.65 -18.82
CA GLY A 34 -23.81 11.27 -18.62
C GLY A 34 -22.56 11.12 -17.75
N LEU A 35 -21.79 12.19 -17.53
CA LEU A 35 -20.46 12.11 -16.92
C LEU A 35 -20.47 11.57 -15.47
N PRO A 36 -21.38 12.00 -14.56
CA PRO A 36 -21.44 11.45 -13.20
C PRO A 36 -21.77 9.95 -13.18
N LEU A 37 -22.66 9.51 -14.08
CA LEU A 37 -23.05 8.10 -14.20
C LEU A 37 -21.87 7.25 -14.71
N VAL A 38 -21.23 7.72 -15.78
CA VAL A 38 -20.05 7.08 -16.39
C VAL A 38 -18.93 6.89 -15.36
N ALA A 39 -18.60 7.94 -14.61
CA ALA A 39 -17.57 7.88 -13.57
C ALA A 39 -17.92 6.84 -12.49
N THR A 40 -19.14 6.89 -11.96
CA THR A 40 -19.61 5.98 -10.90
C THR A 40 -19.57 4.52 -11.35
N VAL A 41 -20.05 4.23 -12.56
CA VAL A 41 -20.08 2.85 -13.08
C VAL A 41 -18.68 2.35 -13.43
N ALA A 42 -17.81 3.21 -13.95
CA ALA A 42 -16.41 2.88 -14.18
C ALA A 42 -15.70 2.49 -12.88
N GLN A 43 -15.90 3.29 -11.82
CA GLN A 43 -15.36 3.03 -10.48
C GLN A 43 -15.89 1.71 -9.90
N LEU A 44 -17.20 1.45 -10.01
CA LEU A 44 -17.79 0.20 -9.53
C LEU A 44 -17.23 -1.02 -10.28
N ALA A 45 -17.06 -0.91 -11.60
CA ALA A 45 -16.47 -1.97 -12.40
C ALA A 45 -15.00 -2.22 -12.05
N ALA A 46 -14.23 -1.16 -11.80
CA ALA A 46 -12.85 -1.27 -11.32
C ALA A 46 -12.78 -1.94 -9.94
N ALA A 47 -13.62 -1.51 -9.00
CA ALA A 47 -13.71 -2.12 -7.67
C ALA A 47 -14.05 -3.62 -7.73
N ARG A 48 -14.99 -4.00 -8.60
CA ARG A 48 -15.34 -5.42 -8.82
C ARG A 48 -14.17 -6.23 -9.37
N ARG A 49 -13.44 -5.71 -10.36
CA ARG A 49 -12.26 -6.39 -10.92
C ARG A 49 -11.16 -6.59 -9.87
N LEU A 50 -10.88 -5.55 -9.08
CA LEU A 50 -9.90 -5.62 -7.98
C LEU A 50 -10.28 -6.61 -6.90
N THR A 51 -11.57 -6.72 -6.60
CA THR A 51 -12.05 -7.73 -5.64
C THR A 51 -11.73 -9.14 -6.13
N GLY A 52 -11.79 -9.38 -7.45
CA GLY A 52 -11.39 -10.65 -8.08
C GLY A 52 -9.90 -10.97 -7.97
N THR A 53 -9.03 -9.97 -7.76
CA THR A 53 -7.57 -10.15 -7.55
C THR A 53 -7.16 -10.11 -6.07
N GLY A 54 -8.12 -10.11 -5.15
CA GLY A 54 -7.86 -10.09 -3.71
C GLY A 54 -7.62 -8.69 -3.12
N VAL A 55 -8.06 -7.63 -3.81
CA VAL A 55 -8.02 -6.25 -3.32
C VAL A 55 -9.43 -5.73 -3.09
N LEU A 56 -9.81 -5.55 -1.81
CA LEU A 56 -11.10 -4.99 -1.44
C LEU A 56 -11.03 -3.46 -1.40
N VAL A 57 -11.92 -2.80 -2.15
CA VAL A 57 -12.00 -1.34 -2.22
C VAL A 57 -13.09 -0.83 -1.26
N ARG A 58 -12.73 0.09 -0.35
CA ARG A 58 -13.67 0.74 0.57
C ARG A 58 -14.03 2.18 0.16
N SER A 59 -13.16 2.82 -0.62
CA SER A 59 -13.29 4.22 -1.02
C SER A 59 -13.12 4.37 -2.53
N SER A 60 -14.12 4.93 -3.21
CA SER A 60 -14.04 5.22 -4.66
C SER A 60 -13.01 6.31 -4.96
N ARG A 61 -12.84 7.29 -4.06
CA ARG A 61 -11.82 8.34 -4.15
C ARG A 61 -10.41 7.75 -4.26
N ALA A 62 -10.14 6.67 -3.54
CA ALA A 62 -8.82 6.03 -3.60
C ALA A 62 -8.55 5.41 -4.97
N LEU A 63 -9.57 4.88 -5.66
CA LEU A 63 -9.40 4.37 -7.04
C LEU A 63 -8.99 5.46 -8.02
N GLU A 64 -9.50 6.68 -7.85
CA GLU A 64 -9.12 7.82 -8.69
C GLU A 64 -7.67 8.24 -8.43
N ALA A 65 -7.26 8.30 -7.16
CA ALA A 65 -5.89 8.67 -6.78
C ALA A 65 -4.87 7.60 -7.18
N LEU A 66 -5.26 6.33 -7.18
CA LEU A 66 -4.41 5.17 -7.46
C LEU A 66 -3.71 5.21 -8.82
N GLY A 67 -4.37 5.74 -9.86
CA GLY A 67 -3.76 5.90 -11.18
C GLY A 67 -2.65 6.97 -11.24
N ARG A 68 -2.61 7.86 -10.24
CA ARG A 68 -1.65 8.97 -10.15
C ARG A 68 -0.54 8.71 -9.14
N VAL A 69 -0.62 7.63 -8.38
CA VAL A 69 0.39 7.27 -7.36
C VAL A 69 1.76 7.13 -8.02
N ASP A 70 2.70 7.92 -7.51
CA ASP A 70 4.10 7.96 -7.93
C ASP A 70 5.06 7.59 -6.79
N VAL A 71 4.59 7.61 -5.54
CA VAL A 71 5.35 7.17 -4.36
C VAL A 71 4.53 6.19 -3.53
N ILE A 72 5.12 5.04 -3.17
CA ILE A 72 4.54 4.11 -2.20
C ILE A 72 5.46 3.97 -1.00
N CYS A 73 4.94 4.38 0.15
CA CYS A 73 5.54 4.15 1.45
C CYS A 73 5.08 2.78 1.98
N PHE A 74 6.03 1.90 2.28
CA PHE A 74 5.78 0.63 2.95
C PHE A 74 6.27 0.70 4.39
N ASP A 75 5.44 0.26 5.34
CA ASP A 75 5.99 -0.24 6.59
C ASP A 75 6.83 -1.49 6.32
N LYS A 76 7.93 -1.66 7.05
CA LYS A 76 8.77 -2.84 6.88
C LYS A 76 8.12 -4.08 7.51
N THR A 77 7.76 -3.99 8.79
CA THR A 77 7.45 -5.16 9.63
C THR A 77 6.03 -5.61 9.36
N GLY A 78 5.82 -6.88 8.99
CA GLY A 78 4.47 -7.42 8.75
C GLY A 78 3.87 -7.05 7.39
N THR A 79 4.43 -6.04 6.71
CA THR A 79 4.07 -5.64 5.36
C THR A 79 5.07 -6.18 4.31
N LEU A 80 6.29 -5.66 4.23
CA LEU A 80 7.34 -6.21 3.33
C LEU A 80 7.96 -7.51 3.86
N THR A 81 7.95 -7.66 5.18
CA THR A 81 8.39 -8.87 5.89
C THR A 81 7.18 -9.64 6.42
N ARG A 82 7.42 -10.85 6.93
CA ARG A 82 6.36 -11.69 7.50
C ARG A 82 5.82 -11.16 8.83
N GLY A 83 6.52 -10.23 9.48
CA GLY A 83 6.18 -9.74 10.83
C GLY A 83 6.45 -10.80 11.90
N GLN A 84 7.33 -11.75 11.59
CA GLN A 84 7.66 -12.90 12.44
C GLN A 84 9.18 -13.07 12.45
N LEU A 85 9.76 -12.99 13.64
CA LEU A 85 11.16 -13.28 13.84
C LEU A 85 11.41 -14.76 13.60
N THR A 86 12.44 -15.07 12.82
CA THR A 86 12.92 -16.43 12.61
C THR A 86 14.44 -16.49 12.78
N VAL A 87 14.98 -17.64 13.18
CA VAL A 87 16.42 -17.86 13.16
C VAL A 87 16.83 -18.07 11.70
N THR A 88 17.62 -17.13 11.18
CA THR A 88 18.07 -17.10 9.79
C THR A 88 19.51 -17.56 9.61
N GLY A 89 20.27 -17.60 10.70
CA GLY A 89 21.64 -18.07 10.69
C GLY A 89 22.09 -18.53 12.07
N VAL A 90 23.11 -19.38 12.04
CA VAL A 90 23.82 -19.93 13.20
C VAL A 90 25.31 -19.80 12.92
N ALA A 91 26.08 -19.44 13.94
CA ALA A 91 27.52 -19.31 13.80
C ALA A 91 28.22 -19.88 15.03
N ALA A 92 29.32 -20.61 14.78
CA ALA A 92 30.35 -20.79 15.78
C ALA A 92 31.02 -19.44 16.05
N PRO A 93 31.83 -19.33 17.11
CA PRO A 93 32.47 -18.06 17.43
C PRO A 93 33.32 -17.47 16.31
N ASP A 94 33.91 -18.28 15.45
CA ASP A 94 34.81 -17.86 14.38
C ASP A 94 34.28 -18.11 12.96
N VAL A 95 33.32 -19.02 12.77
CA VAL A 95 32.81 -19.40 11.44
C VAL A 95 31.28 -19.53 11.39
N PRO A 96 30.60 -19.13 10.29
CA PRO A 96 29.18 -19.42 10.09
C PRO A 96 28.98 -20.92 9.96
N LEU A 97 27.88 -21.44 10.49
CA LEU A 97 27.56 -22.85 10.40
C LEU A 97 26.37 -23.06 9.47
N PRO A 98 26.37 -24.11 8.62
CA PRO A 98 25.13 -24.58 8.02
C PRO A 98 24.25 -25.19 9.11
N PHE A 99 22.93 -25.04 9.00
CA PHE A 99 21.98 -25.60 9.97
C PHE A 99 22.06 -27.12 10.12
N THR A 100 22.64 -27.81 9.13
CA THR A 100 22.87 -29.28 9.15
C THR A 100 24.05 -29.70 10.02
N ALA A 101 24.95 -28.78 10.39
CA ALA A 101 26.11 -29.10 11.20
C ALA A 101 25.72 -29.57 12.62
N PRO A 102 26.39 -30.57 13.18
CA PRO A 102 26.13 -31.01 14.57
C PRO A 102 26.26 -29.86 15.57
N GLN A 103 27.25 -28.97 15.39
CA GLN A 103 27.41 -27.80 16.27
C GLN A 103 26.22 -26.83 16.20
N ALA A 104 25.60 -26.69 15.03
CA ALA A 104 24.42 -25.83 14.86
C ALA A 104 23.19 -26.40 15.58
N ARG A 105 23.00 -27.73 15.55
CA ARG A 105 21.92 -28.38 16.29
C ARG A 105 22.09 -28.23 17.79
N HIS A 106 23.30 -28.46 18.29
CA HIS A 106 23.64 -28.26 19.70
C HIS A 106 23.39 -26.81 20.14
N LEU A 107 23.87 -25.84 19.36
CA LEU A 107 23.63 -24.41 19.61
C LEU A 107 22.14 -24.07 19.70
N LEU A 108 21.31 -24.61 18.80
CA LEU A 108 19.87 -24.40 18.81
C LEU A 108 19.20 -25.06 20.03
N GLN A 109 19.66 -26.25 20.44
CA GLN A 109 19.18 -26.94 21.64
C GLN A 109 19.50 -26.14 22.90
N VAL A 110 20.75 -25.71 23.09
CA VAL A 110 21.15 -24.88 24.24
C VAL A 110 20.34 -23.58 24.27
N ALA A 111 20.17 -22.94 23.12
CA ALA A 111 19.37 -21.71 23.04
C ALA A 111 17.88 -21.95 23.38
N ALA A 112 17.31 -23.08 22.98
CA ALA A 112 15.94 -23.45 23.31
C ALA A 112 15.78 -23.82 24.79
N ARG A 113 16.78 -24.48 25.40
CA ARG A 113 16.82 -24.75 26.86
C ARG A 113 16.83 -23.44 27.66
N ALA A 114 17.49 -22.40 27.15
CA ALA A 114 17.51 -21.06 27.75
C ALA A 114 16.23 -20.23 27.50
N CYS A 115 15.22 -20.79 26.82
CA CYS A 115 13.88 -20.20 26.70
C CYS A 115 12.97 -20.68 27.84
N PRO A 116 11.99 -19.86 28.27
CA PRO A 116 10.95 -20.32 29.18
C PRO A 116 10.15 -21.50 28.59
N PRO A 117 9.68 -22.47 29.40
CA PRO A 117 8.89 -23.57 28.90
C PRO A 117 7.53 -23.08 28.39
N PRO A 118 6.97 -23.69 27.33
CA PRO A 118 5.60 -23.42 26.93
C PRO A 118 4.64 -23.81 28.07
N GLY A 119 3.80 -22.88 28.53
CA GLY A 119 2.95 -23.12 29.70
C GLY A 119 1.93 -24.23 29.46
N ASN A 120 1.77 -25.14 30.43
CA ASN A 120 0.69 -26.12 30.45
C ASN A 120 -0.65 -25.42 30.72
N GLY A 121 -1.41 -25.14 29.67
CA GLY A 121 -2.77 -24.58 29.74
C GLY A 121 -2.89 -23.16 29.18
N GLY A 122 -3.40 -23.06 27.95
CA GLY A 122 -4.20 -21.95 27.42
C GLY A 122 -3.58 -20.56 27.21
N ALA A 123 -2.69 -20.07 28.09
CA ALA A 123 -2.38 -18.63 28.17
C ALA A 123 -0.89 -18.25 28.23
N ARG A 124 0.03 -19.15 28.62
CA ARG A 124 1.48 -18.87 28.55
C ARG A 124 2.08 -19.37 27.23
N ARG A 125 1.57 -18.85 26.11
CA ARG A 125 2.34 -18.85 24.85
C ARG A 125 3.65 -18.10 25.13
N LEU A 126 4.78 -18.57 24.59
CA LEU A 126 6.07 -17.86 24.66
C LEU A 126 5.83 -16.37 24.41
N ALA A 127 5.94 -15.56 25.46
CA ALA A 127 5.48 -14.16 25.45
C ALA A 127 6.33 -13.30 24.52
N HIS A 128 7.62 -13.62 24.39
CA HIS A 128 8.54 -12.90 23.53
C HIS A 128 8.70 -13.56 22.16
N ALA A 129 8.55 -12.75 21.11
CA ALA A 129 8.71 -13.19 19.72
C ALA A 129 10.10 -13.79 19.42
N THR A 130 11.13 -13.36 20.15
CA THR A 130 12.49 -13.89 20.04
C THR A 130 12.60 -15.31 20.59
N ASP A 131 11.97 -15.59 21.74
CA ASP A 131 11.99 -16.92 22.34
C ASP A 131 11.23 -17.91 21.47
N ARG A 132 10.08 -17.49 20.94
CA ARG A 132 9.31 -18.27 19.97
C ARG A 132 10.14 -18.64 18.74
N ALA A 133 10.84 -17.68 18.15
CA ALA A 133 11.69 -17.92 16.99
C ALA A 133 12.77 -18.99 17.24
N VAL A 134 13.39 -18.94 18.44
CA VAL A 134 14.43 -19.89 18.85
C VAL A 134 13.84 -21.29 19.08
N VAL A 135 12.74 -21.40 19.84
CA VAL A 135 12.09 -22.68 20.13
C VAL A 135 11.55 -23.34 18.87
N GLU A 136 10.87 -22.59 18.00
CA GLU A 136 10.38 -23.10 16.72
C GLU A 136 11.56 -23.60 15.85
N SER A 137 12.62 -22.81 15.73
CA SER A 137 13.79 -23.20 14.93
C SER A 137 14.50 -24.43 15.49
N ALA A 138 14.59 -24.56 16.82
CA ALA A 138 15.12 -25.75 17.47
C ALA A 138 14.22 -26.96 17.19
N SER A 139 12.89 -26.86 17.39
CA SER A 139 11.97 -27.98 17.15
C SER A 139 11.94 -28.49 15.70
N GLU A 140 12.19 -27.61 14.73
CA GLU A 140 12.22 -27.96 13.30
C GLU A 140 13.56 -28.58 12.86
N ARG A 141 14.67 -28.17 13.49
CA ARG A 141 16.03 -28.41 12.95
C ARG A 141 16.95 -29.19 13.89
N ALA A 142 16.59 -29.27 15.16
CA ALA A 142 17.26 -30.05 16.18
C ALA A 142 16.23 -31.00 16.82
N ASP A 143 16.64 -32.23 17.12
CA ASP A 143 15.72 -33.17 17.76
C ASP A 143 15.28 -32.61 19.12
N THR A 144 14.00 -32.77 19.46
CA THR A 144 13.49 -32.36 20.78
C THR A 144 14.20 -33.16 21.84
N ASP A 145 15.02 -32.48 22.62
CA ASP A 145 15.77 -33.11 23.69
C ASP A 145 14.83 -33.52 24.83
N ARG A 146 14.30 -34.75 24.74
CA ARG A 146 13.42 -35.35 25.74
C ARG A 146 14.14 -35.61 27.08
N SER A 147 15.47 -35.50 27.11
CA SER A 147 16.26 -35.75 28.31
C SER A 147 16.38 -34.52 29.21
N TRP A 148 16.13 -33.32 28.68
CA TRP A 148 16.16 -32.07 29.43
C TRP A 148 15.03 -31.97 30.46
N ARG A 149 15.39 -31.74 31.72
CA ARG A 149 14.44 -31.39 32.79
C ARG A 149 14.83 -30.07 33.42
N LEU A 150 13.98 -29.06 33.24
CA LEU A 150 14.14 -27.75 33.85
C LEU A 150 14.00 -27.84 35.37
N ALA A 151 14.96 -27.27 36.09
CA ALA A 151 14.92 -27.14 37.55
C ALA A 151 14.57 -25.71 37.95
N GLU A 152 15.25 -24.72 37.38
CA GLU A 152 15.05 -23.31 37.68
C GLU A 152 15.25 -22.45 36.43
N GLU A 153 14.55 -21.32 36.35
CA GLU A 153 14.65 -20.38 35.23
C GLU A 153 14.77 -18.93 35.69
N LEU A 154 15.53 -18.16 34.91
CA LEU A 154 15.57 -16.72 34.88
C LEU A 154 15.07 -16.25 33.50
N PRO A 155 13.81 -15.81 33.41
CA PRO A 155 13.27 -15.20 32.20
C PRO A 155 14.10 -14.01 31.73
N PHE A 156 13.94 -13.56 30.49
CA PHE A 156 14.67 -12.37 30.02
C PHE A 156 14.18 -11.09 30.71
N GLU A 157 15.12 -10.27 31.20
CA GLU A 157 14.87 -8.90 31.65
C GLU A 157 15.82 -7.93 30.93
N ALA A 158 15.31 -6.75 30.55
CA ALA A 158 16.11 -5.77 29.82
C ALA A 158 17.29 -5.21 30.63
N THR A 159 17.15 -5.10 31.95
CA THR A 159 18.20 -4.67 32.89
C THR A 159 19.34 -5.69 32.98
N ARG A 160 19.01 -6.98 32.96
CA ARG A 160 19.97 -8.10 33.00
C ARG A 160 20.57 -8.41 31.64
N GLY A 161 19.80 -8.28 30.56
CA GLY A 161 20.26 -8.49 29.18
C GLY A 161 20.43 -9.97 28.75
N TYR A 162 20.03 -10.94 29.58
CA TYR A 162 20.01 -12.36 29.23
C TYR A 162 18.87 -13.11 29.94
N SER A 163 18.57 -14.30 29.43
CA SER A 163 17.81 -15.36 30.11
C SER A 163 18.72 -16.55 30.38
N ALA A 164 18.43 -17.28 31.45
CA ALA A 164 19.20 -18.45 31.84
C ALA A 164 18.26 -19.53 32.39
N SER A 165 18.60 -20.79 32.13
CA SER A 165 17.85 -21.95 32.60
C SER A 165 18.81 -22.98 33.18
N LEU A 166 18.56 -23.40 34.41
CA LEU A 166 19.27 -24.47 35.07
C LEU A 166 18.43 -25.75 34.95
N GLY A 167 19.05 -26.83 34.51
CA GLY A 167 18.35 -28.09 34.36
C GLY A 167 19.30 -29.28 34.27
N ARG A 168 18.71 -30.45 34.06
CA ARG A 168 19.42 -31.71 33.94
C ARG A 168 19.33 -32.23 32.51
N ASP A 169 20.49 -32.55 31.94
CA ASP A 169 20.66 -33.19 30.63
C ASP A 169 21.18 -34.61 30.87
N GLY A 170 20.29 -35.60 30.89
CA GLY A 170 20.62 -36.96 31.30
C GLY A 170 21.20 -37.04 32.73
N LYS A 171 22.52 -37.24 32.85
CA LYS A 171 23.22 -37.31 34.16
C LYS A 171 23.89 -36.00 34.56
N THR A 172 24.15 -35.09 33.64
CA THR A 172 24.84 -33.82 33.89
C THR A 172 23.86 -32.71 34.24
N THR A 173 24.29 -31.82 35.12
CA THR A 173 23.58 -30.58 35.41
C THR A 173 24.17 -29.51 34.51
N CYS A 174 23.32 -28.82 33.75
CA CYS A 174 23.77 -27.81 32.80
C CYS A 174 23.04 -26.49 33.04
N LEU A 175 23.78 -25.39 32.88
CA LEU A 175 23.25 -24.04 32.81
C LEU A 175 23.23 -23.61 31.34
N ALA A 176 22.07 -23.27 30.81
CA ALA A 176 21.92 -22.74 29.45
C ALA A 176 21.61 -21.25 29.51
N VAL A 177 22.36 -20.43 28.77
CA VAL A 177 22.25 -18.96 28.79
C VAL A 177 22.13 -18.43 27.38
N LYS A 178 21.21 -17.49 27.17
CA LYS A 178 21.14 -16.70 25.93
C LYS A 178 20.89 -15.24 26.23
N GLY A 179 21.49 -14.36 25.44
CA GLY A 179 21.30 -12.93 25.68
C GLY A 179 22.02 -12.03 24.71
N ALA A 180 22.09 -10.75 25.10
CA ALA A 180 22.85 -9.73 24.41
C ALA A 180 24.33 -10.14 24.35
N PRO A 181 24.96 -10.14 23.16
CA PRO A 181 26.35 -10.55 23.00
C PRO A 181 27.34 -9.80 23.90
N GLU A 182 27.14 -8.50 24.10
CA GLU A 182 27.93 -7.64 24.98
C GLU A 182 27.82 -7.99 26.46
N VAL A 183 26.76 -8.70 26.86
CA VAL A 183 26.53 -9.15 28.25
C VAL A 183 27.05 -10.58 28.45
N VAL A 184 26.77 -11.48 27.52
CA VAL A 184 27.13 -12.89 27.65
C VAL A 184 28.61 -13.15 27.33
N LEU A 185 29.16 -12.51 26.29
CA LEU A 185 30.54 -12.77 25.84
C LEU A 185 31.61 -12.49 26.92
N PRO A 186 31.51 -11.42 27.74
CA PRO A 186 32.44 -11.20 28.85
C PRO A 186 32.42 -12.31 29.91
N ARG A 187 31.28 -12.99 30.09
CA ARG A 187 31.06 -14.06 31.06
C ARG A 187 31.59 -15.43 30.60
N CYS A 188 32.02 -15.54 29.34
CA CYS A 188 32.57 -16.77 28.79
C CYS A 188 34.09 -16.88 29.02
N THR A 189 34.50 -17.97 29.67
CA THR A 189 35.92 -18.35 29.89
C THR A 189 36.38 -19.45 28.94
N ARG A 190 35.44 -20.15 28.27
CA ARG A 190 35.72 -21.22 27.31
C ARG A 190 34.94 -21.02 26.01
N VAL A 191 35.31 -21.77 24.98
CA VAL A 191 34.67 -21.83 23.66
C VAL A 191 34.38 -23.28 23.31
N ALA A 192 33.20 -23.54 22.75
CA ALA A 192 32.84 -24.84 22.20
C ALA A 192 33.82 -25.25 21.09
N ALA A 193 34.59 -26.30 21.36
CA ALA A 193 35.54 -26.96 20.48
C ALA A 193 35.58 -28.45 20.85
N ALA A 194 36.22 -29.32 20.05
CA ALA A 194 36.24 -30.77 20.26
C ALA A 194 36.68 -31.23 21.67
N GLN A 195 37.43 -30.41 22.43
CA GLN A 195 37.74 -30.64 23.86
C GLN A 195 37.47 -29.41 24.77
N GLY A 196 36.63 -28.46 24.32
CA GLY A 196 36.30 -27.23 25.07
C GLY A 196 37.53 -26.38 25.39
N ALA A 197 37.83 -25.40 24.55
CA ALA A 197 39.10 -24.68 24.64
C ALA A 197 38.99 -23.36 25.44
N ALA A 198 40.06 -22.93 26.09
CA ALA A 198 40.09 -21.65 26.82
C ALA A 198 39.82 -20.46 25.88
N MET A 199 39.09 -19.46 26.39
CA MET A 199 38.79 -18.21 25.68
C MET A 199 40.02 -17.30 25.66
N THR A 200 40.92 -17.54 24.72
CA THR A 200 42.11 -16.70 24.50
C THR A 200 41.73 -15.31 23.95
N PRO A 201 42.60 -14.28 24.08
CA PRO A 201 42.37 -12.99 23.47
C PRO A 201 42.15 -13.04 21.95
N SER A 202 42.82 -13.97 21.25
CA SER A 202 42.64 -14.17 19.81
C SER A 202 41.25 -14.73 19.47
N ARG A 203 40.75 -15.71 20.23
CA ARG A 203 39.40 -16.26 20.05
C ARG A 203 38.31 -15.26 20.39
N ARG A 204 38.51 -14.45 21.44
CA ARG A 204 37.59 -13.36 21.79
C ARG A 204 37.48 -12.33 20.66
N ARG A 205 38.61 -11.95 20.05
CA ARG A 205 38.61 -11.07 18.87
C ARG A 205 37.90 -11.70 17.67
N ALA A 206 38.10 -12.99 17.41
CA ALA A 206 37.38 -13.70 16.35
C ALA A 206 35.86 -13.72 16.59
N ALA A 207 35.42 -13.99 17.83
CA ALA A 207 34.02 -13.92 18.24
C ALA A 207 33.40 -12.54 18.05
N GLN A 208 34.12 -11.48 18.42
CA GLN A 208 33.69 -10.11 18.18
C GLN A 208 33.61 -9.79 16.69
N ALA A 209 34.58 -10.23 15.88
CA ALA A 209 34.55 -10.04 14.43
C ALA A 209 33.35 -10.75 13.78
N MET A 210 33.02 -11.96 14.22
CA MET A 210 31.82 -12.68 13.79
C MET A 210 30.54 -11.91 14.13
N LEU A 211 30.42 -11.46 15.38
CA LEU A 211 29.29 -10.66 15.85
C LEU A 211 29.11 -9.41 14.97
N HIS A 212 30.19 -8.65 14.74
CA HIS A 212 30.15 -7.47 13.87
C HIS A 212 29.72 -7.83 12.44
N ARG A 213 30.20 -8.95 11.89
CA ARG A 213 29.81 -9.39 10.56
C ARG A 213 28.32 -9.76 10.46
N LEU A 214 27.77 -10.46 11.45
CA LEU A 214 26.34 -10.80 11.49
C LEU A 214 25.47 -9.55 11.68
N ALA A 215 25.89 -8.63 12.57
CA ALA A 215 25.20 -7.37 12.78
C ALA A 215 25.21 -6.48 11.53
N ALA A 216 26.33 -6.45 10.79
CA ALA A 216 26.44 -5.70 9.52
C ALA A 216 25.48 -6.21 8.43
N GLN A 217 24.99 -7.45 8.52
CA GLN A 217 23.96 -7.99 7.64
C GLN A 217 22.53 -7.59 8.06
N GLY A 218 22.39 -6.76 9.10
CA GLY A 218 21.13 -6.31 9.66
C GLY A 218 20.44 -7.34 10.56
N LEU A 219 21.16 -8.39 10.98
CA LEU A 219 20.60 -9.47 11.80
C LEU A 219 20.64 -9.09 13.28
N ARG A 220 19.60 -9.44 14.02
CA ARG A 220 19.62 -9.39 15.49
C ARG A 220 20.40 -10.60 15.98
N VAL A 221 21.50 -10.37 16.70
CA VAL A 221 22.39 -11.45 17.15
C VAL A 221 22.15 -11.73 18.63
N LEU A 222 22.02 -13.01 19.00
CA LEU A 222 22.07 -13.48 20.38
C LEU A 222 23.32 -14.32 20.57
N ALA A 223 24.02 -14.10 21.68
CA ALA A 223 25.06 -15.02 22.13
C ALA A 223 24.41 -16.13 22.96
N VAL A 224 24.88 -17.36 22.75
CA VAL A 224 24.42 -18.54 23.47
C VAL A 224 25.63 -19.20 24.11
N ALA A 225 25.50 -19.54 25.38
CA ALA A 225 26.55 -20.14 26.15
C ALA A 225 25.97 -21.17 27.12
N GLU A 226 26.80 -22.12 27.51
CA GLU A 226 26.44 -23.15 28.48
C GLU A 226 27.54 -23.39 29.50
N ALA A 227 27.20 -23.96 30.65
CA ALA A 227 28.16 -24.46 31.62
C ALA A 227 27.69 -25.78 32.20
N ASP A 228 28.59 -26.77 32.25
CA ASP A 228 28.36 -28.02 32.97
C ASP A 228 28.75 -27.82 34.44
N LEU A 229 27.83 -28.16 35.34
CA LEU A 229 27.97 -27.95 36.77
C LEU A 229 28.12 -29.30 37.50
N PRO A 230 29.06 -29.43 38.46
CA PRO A 230 29.25 -30.68 39.21
C PRO A 230 28.14 -30.90 40.25
N GLY A 231 27.50 -32.07 40.25
CA GLY A 231 26.47 -32.43 41.24
C GLY A 231 25.03 -32.08 40.81
N PRO A 232 24.01 -32.39 41.62
CA PRO A 232 22.60 -32.24 41.25
C PRO A 232 22.15 -30.77 41.18
N PRO A 233 21.12 -30.44 40.37
CA PRO A 233 20.68 -29.05 40.15
C PRO A 233 20.23 -28.34 41.45
N GLY A 234 19.67 -29.05 42.43
CA GLY A 234 19.23 -28.46 43.70
C GLY A 234 20.35 -27.93 44.61
N ARG A 235 21.62 -28.05 44.21
CA ARG A 235 22.76 -27.41 44.88
C ARG A 235 22.97 -25.96 44.43
N TYR A 236 22.27 -25.55 43.38
CA TYR A 236 22.47 -24.30 42.66
C TYR A 236 21.15 -23.53 42.64
N HIS A 237 21.21 -22.22 42.87
CA HIS A 237 20.05 -21.35 42.82
C HIS A 237 20.31 -20.14 41.92
N LEU A 238 19.37 -19.88 41.01
CA LEU A 238 19.42 -18.72 40.13
C LEU A 238 18.75 -17.53 40.82
N ALA A 239 19.54 -16.69 41.49
CA ALA A 239 19.03 -15.54 42.22
C ALA A 239 18.13 -14.62 41.35
N ARG A 240 16.88 -14.41 41.78
CA ARG A 240 15.99 -13.39 41.22
C ARG A 240 16.33 -12.07 41.89
N ASN A 241 16.93 -11.13 41.17
CA ASN A 241 17.14 -9.79 41.70
C ASN A 241 15.78 -9.16 42.05
N GLY A 242 15.51 -9.02 43.36
CA GLY A 242 14.23 -8.54 43.89
C GLY A 242 14.21 -8.34 45.41
N ASP A 243 14.93 -9.17 46.18
CA ASP A 243 14.97 -9.07 47.65
C ASP A 243 16.29 -8.45 48.12
N GLY A 244 16.50 -7.17 47.80
CA GLY A 244 17.67 -6.43 48.26
C GLY A 244 17.59 -6.08 49.74
N HIS A 245 18.34 -6.78 50.59
CA HIS A 245 18.79 -6.22 51.86
C HIS A 245 19.94 -5.24 51.59
N PRO A 246 19.87 -3.97 52.01
CA PRO A 246 20.97 -3.04 51.82
C PRO A 246 22.11 -3.42 52.77
N GLY A 247 23.26 -3.79 52.21
CA GLY A 247 24.51 -3.98 52.95
C GLY A 247 25.06 -2.66 53.52
N PRO A 248 25.97 -2.72 54.51
CA PRO A 248 26.34 -1.57 55.31
C PRO A 248 27.31 -0.65 54.57
N HIS A 249 26.98 0.65 54.52
CA HIS A 249 27.92 1.71 54.15
C HIS A 249 28.81 2.08 55.36
N PRO A 250 30.12 2.29 55.19
CA PRO A 250 30.96 2.88 56.23
C PRO A 250 30.93 4.42 56.17
N ASP A 251 30.70 4.99 57.36
CA ASP A 251 31.05 6.32 57.89
C ASP A 251 30.83 7.64 57.10
N GLY A 252 29.96 8.47 57.68
CA GLY A 252 30.40 9.70 58.35
C GLY A 252 30.15 11.04 57.63
N THR A 253 29.13 11.80 58.05
CA THR A 253 29.28 13.13 58.70
C THR A 253 27.92 13.79 59.04
N ALA A 254 27.97 14.59 60.11
CA ALA A 254 26.91 15.19 60.90
C ALA A 254 25.87 16.08 60.18
N GLY A 255 24.66 16.16 60.75
CA GLY A 255 23.63 17.14 60.34
C GLY A 255 22.30 17.08 61.10
N ALA A 256 22.30 17.64 62.32
CA ALA A 256 21.20 18.24 63.10
C ALA A 256 19.69 18.14 62.68
N ARG A 257 18.89 17.71 63.69
CA ARG A 257 17.64 18.31 64.23
C ARG A 257 16.25 18.05 63.59
N HIS A 258 15.30 17.92 64.55
CA HIS A 258 13.82 17.94 64.50
C HIS A 258 13.14 16.64 64.00
N GLY A 259 12.19 16.02 64.67
CA GLY A 259 11.33 16.37 65.81
C GLY A 259 9.94 15.74 65.55
N GLY A 260 9.31 15.12 66.56
CA GLY A 260 7.89 14.72 66.52
C GLY A 260 7.63 13.20 66.53
N GLN A 261 7.42 12.64 67.73
CA GLN A 261 6.12 12.12 68.22
C GLN A 261 5.69 10.77 67.58
N ALA A 262 5.94 9.64 68.24
CA ALA A 262 5.18 9.08 69.37
C ALA A 262 3.81 8.50 68.98
N ARG A 263 3.71 7.16 68.97
CA ARG A 263 2.69 6.38 69.71
C ARG A 263 2.96 4.86 69.64
N ARG A 264 3.44 4.32 70.76
CA ARG A 264 3.15 2.95 71.28
C ARG A 264 1.85 3.04 72.12
N PRO A 265 1.29 1.98 72.77
CA PRO A 265 1.82 0.63 73.04
C PRO A 265 0.81 -0.53 72.83
N GLY A 266 1.28 -1.78 72.79
CA GLY A 266 1.11 -2.76 73.88
C GLY A 266 0.66 -4.10 73.24
N THR A 267 0.96 -5.32 73.68
CA THR A 267 1.36 -5.91 74.97
C THR A 267 1.95 -7.31 74.64
N ALA A 268 3.17 -7.66 75.06
CA ALA A 268 3.49 -8.51 76.23
C ALA A 268 2.87 -9.93 76.25
N GLY A 269 3.73 -10.95 76.15
CA GLY A 269 3.47 -12.36 76.48
C GLY A 269 4.78 -13.16 76.46
N THR A 270 5.23 -13.62 77.62
CA THR A 270 6.53 -14.27 77.93
C THR A 270 6.36 -15.82 78.09
N PRO A 271 7.38 -16.64 78.44
CA PRO A 271 7.88 -17.75 77.62
C PRO A 271 7.66 -19.16 78.21
N GLY A 272 7.99 -20.22 77.44
CA GLY A 272 8.06 -21.61 77.94
C GLY A 272 9.18 -22.42 77.28
N ALA A 273 10.04 -23.04 78.10
CA ALA A 273 11.19 -23.90 77.76
C ALA A 273 10.78 -25.36 77.50
N GLY A 274 11.26 -26.09 76.46
CA GLY A 274 12.48 -26.94 76.38
C GLY A 274 12.09 -28.46 76.31
N PRO A 275 12.92 -29.47 75.92
CA PRO A 275 14.28 -29.54 75.32
C PRO A 275 14.40 -30.40 74.01
N GLY A 276 15.61 -30.50 73.41
CA GLY A 276 15.95 -31.12 72.08
C GLY A 276 16.00 -32.67 71.97
N PRO A 277 16.62 -33.32 70.93
CA PRO A 277 17.94 -32.99 70.35
C PRO A 277 18.13 -33.11 68.79
N ALA A 278 19.37 -32.80 68.36
CA ALA A 278 20.02 -32.76 67.02
C ALA A 278 19.73 -33.92 66.04
N GLY A 279 19.86 -33.83 64.70
CA GLY A 279 20.47 -32.91 63.70
C GLY A 279 20.30 -33.59 62.31
N PRO A 280 21.16 -33.43 61.27
CA PRO A 280 21.81 -32.27 60.65
C PRO A 280 20.99 -31.79 59.41
N VAL A 281 21.28 -30.68 58.72
CA VAL A 281 22.16 -30.62 57.54
C VAL A 281 21.98 -29.20 56.96
N GLN A 282 23.06 -28.42 56.85
CA GLN A 282 23.18 -27.45 55.76
C GLN A 282 23.69 -28.19 54.51
N PRO A 283 23.37 -27.69 53.31
CA PRO A 283 24.47 -27.03 52.62
C PRO A 283 24.07 -25.62 52.23
N ALA A 284 24.99 -24.70 52.51
CA ALA A 284 25.05 -23.38 51.93
C ALA A 284 24.84 -23.47 50.41
N GLY A 285 23.72 -22.94 49.93
CA GLY A 285 23.59 -22.59 48.52
C GLY A 285 24.56 -21.43 48.23
N HIS A 286 25.34 -21.56 47.16
CA HIS A 286 26.05 -20.40 46.62
C HIS A 286 24.99 -19.47 46.00
N GLU A 287 24.49 -18.52 46.78
CA GLU A 287 23.72 -17.40 46.24
C GLU A 287 24.69 -16.40 45.61
N SER A 288 24.53 -16.13 44.31
CA SER A 288 24.80 -14.82 43.67
C SER A 288 24.81 -14.95 42.14
N ASP A 289 24.66 -13.82 41.48
CA ASP A 289 24.89 -13.56 40.05
C ASP A 289 26.22 -14.16 39.51
N ASP A 290 27.15 -14.56 40.40
CA ASP A 290 28.39 -15.29 40.11
C ASP A 290 28.19 -16.63 39.38
N MET A 291 27.01 -17.26 39.49
CA MET A 291 26.75 -18.52 38.79
C MET A 291 26.67 -18.38 37.27
N VAL A 292 26.36 -17.19 36.75
CA VAL A 292 26.34 -16.90 35.30
C VAL A 292 27.71 -16.35 34.88
N SER A 293 28.78 -16.96 35.38
CA SER A 293 30.17 -16.70 35.02
C SER A 293 30.87 -18.02 34.71
N GLY A 294 32.04 -17.97 34.03
CA GLY A 294 32.75 -19.20 33.67
C GLY A 294 32.12 -20.00 32.53
N LEU A 295 31.32 -19.35 31.68
CA LEU A 295 30.54 -20.01 30.64
C LEU A 295 31.41 -20.50 29.47
N THR A 296 30.93 -21.53 28.77
CA THR A 296 31.44 -21.96 27.47
C THR A 296 30.60 -21.32 26.37
N LEU A 297 31.20 -20.46 25.55
CA LEU A 297 30.52 -19.87 24.40
C LEU A 297 30.25 -20.95 23.35
N THR A 298 28.98 -21.28 23.15
CA THR A 298 28.54 -22.23 22.11
C THR A 298 28.53 -21.57 20.74
N GLY A 299 28.08 -20.32 20.66
CA GLY A 299 28.04 -19.57 19.39
C GLY A 299 27.04 -18.43 19.38
N PHE A 300 26.61 -18.06 18.18
CA PHE A 300 25.68 -16.96 17.93
C PHE A 300 24.47 -17.40 17.11
N LEU A 301 23.29 -16.94 17.52
CA LEU A 301 22.06 -17.04 16.72
C LEU A 301 21.80 -15.71 16.01
N ALA A 302 21.54 -15.78 14.71
CA ALA A 302 21.16 -14.64 13.90
C ALA A 302 19.65 -14.70 13.63
N ILE A 303 18.91 -13.75 14.21
CA ILE A 303 17.46 -13.66 14.15
C ILE A 303 17.08 -12.47 13.30
N ALA A 304 16.13 -12.64 12.39
CA ALA A 304 15.61 -11.54 11.61
C ALA A 304 14.14 -11.75 11.28
N ASP A 305 13.46 -10.64 11.00
CA ASP A 305 12.17 -10.68 10.34
C ASP A 305 12.40 -10.84 8.84
N THR A 306 11.96 -11.98 8.29
CA THR A 306 12.30 -12.36 6.92
C THR A 306 11.41 -11.65 5.91
N PRO A 307 11.97 -11.14 4.79
CA PRO A 307 11.18 -10.63 3.68
C PRO A 307 10.18 -11.66 3.16
N ARG A 308 9.01 -11.19 2.70
CA ARG A 308 8.06 -12.05 1.99
C ARG A 308 8.68 -12.50 0.65
N PRO A 309 8.39 -13.72 0.16
CA PRO A 309 8.90 -14.19 -1.12
C PRO A 309 8.59 -13.24 -2.28
N SER A 310 7.41 -12.64 -2.27
CA SER A 310 6.91 -11.69 -3.27
C SER A 310 7.40 -10.24 -3.07
N ALA A 311 7.98 -9.88 -1.91
CA ALA A 311 8.32 -8.49 -1.62
C ALA A 311 9.35 -7.93 -2.61
N ARG A 312 10.39 -8.71 -2.94
CA ARG A 312 11.40 -8.30 -3.93
C ARG A 312 10.79 -8.13 -5.32
N ALA A 313 9.89 -9.03 -5.73
CA ALA A 313 9.19 -8.93 -7.00
C ALA A 313 8.28 -7.70 -7.05
N THR A 314 7.59 -7.40 -5.94
CA THR A 314 6.72 -6.23 -5.80
C THR A 314 7.53 -4.94 -5.94
N VAL A 315 8.62 -4.78 -5.18
CA VAL A 315 9.49 -3.60 -5.26
C VAL A 315 10.04 -3.40 -6.69
N ARG A 316 10.50 -4.48 -7.32
CA ARG A 316 11.01 -4.41 -8.70
C ARG A 316 9.94 -3.96 -9.69
N ARG A 317 8.76 -4.59 -9.68
CA ARG A 317 7.67 -4.27 -10.61
C ARG A 317 7.10 -2.87 -10.38
N LEU A 318 7.08 -2.39 -9.14
CA LEU A 318 6.72 -1.01 -8.84
C LEU A 318 7.73 -0.01 -9.42
N ALA A 319 9.03 -0.30 -9.27
CA ALA A 319 10.08 0.53 -9.86
C ALA A 319 10.01 0.53 -11.40
N GLU A 320 9.79 -0.64 -12.03
CA GLU A 320 9.53 -0.77 -13.48
C GLU A 320 8.28 0.03 -13.91
N ALA A 321 7.30 0.19 -13.02
CA ALA A 321 6.11 0.98 -13.26
C ALA A 321 6.29 2.50 -13.04
N GLY A 322 7.53 2.96 -12.78
CA GLY A 322 7.85 4.36 -12.50
C GLY A 322 7.41 4.83 -11.11
N VAL A 323 7.18 3.92 -10.16
CA VAL A 323 6.76 4.23 -8.79
C VAL A 323 7.95 4.17 -7.85
N GLN A 324 8.21 5.26 -7.13
CA GLN A 324 9.24 5.31 -6.10
C GLN A 324 8.80 4.52 -4.86
N VAL A 325 9.61 3.53 -4.49
CA VAL A 325 9.38 2.74 -3.28
C VAL A 325 10.15 3.36 -2.11
N VAL A 326 9.42 3.70 -1.05
CA VAL A 326 9.96 4.21 0.22
C VAL A 326 9.69 3.19 1.31
N MET A 327 10.68 2.91 2.15
CA MET A 327 10.53 2.03 3.31
C MET A 327 10.62 2.83 4.61
N ILE A 328 9.65 2.64 5.50
CA ILE A 328 9.58 3.29 6.81
C ILE A 328 9.63 2.21 7.89
N THR A 329 10.50 2.35 8.88
CA THR A 329 10.65 1.36 9.94
C THR A 329 11.10 1.94 11.27
N GLY A 330 10.73 1.26 12.37
CA GLY A 330 11.26 1.52 13.71
C GLY A 330 12.65 0.90 13.96
N ASP A 331 13.15 0.07 13.05
CA ASP A 331 14.41 -0.64 13.21
C ASP A 331 15.64 0.29 13.17
N HIS A 332 16.78 -0.26 13.59
CA HIS A 332 18.07 0.41 13.47
C HIS A 332 18.44 0.70 12.00
N PRO A 333 19.09 1.83 11.69
CA PRO A 333 19.45 2.22 10.31
C PRO A 333 20.21 1.14 9.54
N ALA A 334 21.20 0.49 10.17
CA ALA A 334 21.98 -0.57 9.53
C ALA A 334 21.10 -1.76 9.06
N THR A 335 20.13 -2.16 9.89
CA THR A 335 19.16 -3.22 9.54
C THR A 335 18.23 -2.78 8.43
N ALA A 336 17.72 -1.56 8.51
CA ALA A 336 16.86 -0.99 7.47
C ALA A 336 17.58 -0.99 6.10
N VAL A 337 18.82 -0.50 6.03
CA VAL A 337 19.61 -0.50 4.77
C VAL A 337 19.84 -1.91 4.25
N ALA A 338 20.18 -2.87 5.12
CA ALA A 338 20.41 -4.25 4.72
C ALA A 338 19.16 -4.89 4.11
N VAL A 339 17.98 -4.67 4.72
CA VAL A 339 16.70 -5.15 4.19
C VAL A 339 16.35 -4.44 2.89
N ALA A 340 16.51 -3.11 2.81
CA ALA A 340 16.23 -2.34 1.60
C ALA A 340 17.05 -2.82 0.40
N ARG A 341 18.35 -3.09 0.61
CA ARG A 341 19.24 -3.63 -0.42
C ARG A 341 18.82 -5.04 -0.87
N LYS A 342 18.44 -5.91 0.08
CA LYS A 342 17.94 -7.27 -0.25
C LYS A 342 16.67 -7.23 -1.08
N LEU A 343 15.79 -6.26 -0.82
CA LEU A 343 14.54 -6.05 -1.58
C LEU A 343 14.76 -5.37 -2.93
N GLY A 344 15.92 -4.74 -3.17
CA GLY A 344 16.20 -3.99 -4.39
C GLY A 344 15.58 -2.59 -4.41
N ILE A 345 15.36 -1.98 -3.25
CA ILE A 345 14.88 -0.59 -3.17
C ILE A 345 15.95 0.35 -3.74
N ALA A 346 15.57 1.19 -4.70
CA ALA A 346 16.47 2.16 -5.30
C ALA A 346 17.02 3.15 -4.26
N HIS A 347 18.29 3.53 -4.42
CA HIS A 347 18.98 4.44 -3.51
C HIS A 347 18.89 4.08 -2.02
N ALA A 348 18.83 2.79 -1.68
CA ALA A 348 18.74 2.29 -0.30
C ALA A 348 19.79 2.82 0.70
N GLY A 349 20.84 3.50 0.23
CA GLY A 349 21.81 4.21 1.07
C GLY A 349 21.36 5.61 1.54
N ARG A 350 20.28 6.18 1.01
CA ARG A 350 19.73 7.47 1.44
C ARG A 350 18.76 7.26 2.60
N VAL A 351 19.34 7.20 3.80
CA VAL A 351 18.63 6.94 5.05
C VAL A 351 18.43 8.25 5.82
N LEU A 352 17.26 8.42 6.39
CA LEU A 352 16.99 9.47 7.37
C LEU A 352 16.42 8.86 8.66
N THR A 353 16.99 9.21 9.81
CA THR A 353 16.51 8.71 11.09
C THR A 353 15.45 9.62 11.71
N GLY A 354 14.54 9.04 12.51
CA GLY A 354 13.58 9.83 13.29
C GLY A 354 14.25 10.86 14.20
N THR A 355 15.43 10.54 14.77
CA THR A 355 16.20 11.47 15.59
C THR A 355 16.77 12.66 14.82
N GLU A 356 17.23 12.45 13.58
CA GLU A 356 17.70 13.53 12.71
C GLU A 356 16.53 14.40 12.27
N MET A 357 15.40 13.79 11.88
CA MET A 357 14.19 14.52 11.50
C MET A 357 13.75 15.52 12.57
N SER A 358 13.72 15.10 13.83
CA SER A 358 13.28 15.96 14.95
C SER A 358 14.18 17.17 15.19
N LYS A 359 15.48 17.06 14.85
CA LYS A 359 16.45 18.15 15.03
C LYS A 359 16.45 19.15 13.86
N LEU A 360 15.90 18.78 12.71
CA LEU A 360 15.95 19.58 11.49
C LEU A 360 14.81 20.61 11.44
N PRO A 361 15.06 21.86 10.99
CA PRO A 361 14.01 22.82 10.64
C PRO A 361 13.08 22.28 9.54
N GLU A 362 11.82 22.70 9.52
CA GLU A 362 10.78 22.12 8.65
C GLU A 362 11.15 22.14 7.15
N ALA A 363 11.69 23.25 6.65
CA ALA A 363 12.09 23.37 5.25
C ALA A 363 13.17 22.35 4.87
N ARG A 364 14.23 22.23 5.70
CA ARG A 364 15.32 21.28 5.46
C ARG A 364 14.88 19.84 5.67
N ARG A 365 14.02 19.60 6.66
CA ARG A 365 13.41 18.29 6.91
C ARG A 365 12.62 17.80 5.70
N SER A 366 11.78 18.66 5.12
CA SER A 366 10.97 18.32 3.95
C SER A 366 11.84 17.97 2.73
N GLN A 367 12.89 18.77 2.47
CA GLN A 367 13.86 18.46 1.40
C GLN A 367 14.54 17.11 1.58
N LEU A 368 15.01 16.82 2.80
CA LEU A 368 15.69 15.55 3.09
C LEU A 368 14.73 14.37 3.03
N ILE A 369 13.47 14.55 3.46
CA ILE A 369 12.44 13.51 3.31
C ILE A 369 12.26 13.16 1.83
N CYS A 370 12.09 14.15 0.95
CA CYS A 370 11.90 13.90 -0.48
C CYS A 370 13.12 13.25 -1.15
N ALA A 371 14.32 13.50 -0.63
CA ALA A 371 15.56 12.90 -1.14
C ALA A 371 15.82 11.47 -0.63
N SER A 372 15.12 11.02 0.42
CA SER A 372 15.39 9.76 1.14
C SER A 372 14.44 8.65 0.72
N THR A 373 14.92 7.39 0.73
CA THR A 373 14.10 6.22 0.39
C THR A 373 13.95 5.25 1.57
N VAL A 374 14.75 5.41 2.62
CA VAL A 374 14.69 4.58 3.83
C VAL A 374 14.60 5.48 5.05
N PHE A 375 13.59 5.25 5.89
CA PHE A 375 13.42 5.94 7.16
C PHE A 375 13.53 4.94 8.31
N ALA A 376 14.41 5.20 9.27
CA ALA A 376 14.74 4.28 10.36
C ALA A 376 14.52 4.91 11.74
N ARG A 377 14.27 4.10 12.78
CA ARG A 377 13.90 4.56 14.13
C ARG A 377 12.79 5.62 14.12
N VAL A 378 11.76 5.39 13.31
CA VAL A 378 10.64 6.31 13.09
C VAL A 378 9.50 6.01 14.07
N SER A 379 8.99 7.04 14.75
CA SER A 379 7.78 6.96 15.57
C SER A 379 6.49 6.99 14.72
N PRO A 380 5.35 6.50 15.22
CA PRO A 380 4.07 6.55 14.49
C PRO A 380 3.72 7.95 13.96
N GLU A 381 3.93 8.99 14.76
CA GLU A 381 3.66 10.39 14.40
C GLU A 381 4.56 10.87 13.26
N GLN A 382 5.83 10.44 13.27
CA GLN A 382 6.78 10.77 12.21
C GLN A 382 6.44 10.07 10.89
N LYS A 383 5.78 8.90 10.90
CA LYS A 383 5.26 8.28 9.66
C LYS A 383 4.28 9.21 8.96
N VAL A 384 3.38 9.83 9.73
CA VAL A 384 2.41 10.82 9.21
C VAL A 384 3.13 12.04 8.64
N GLN A 385 4.17 12.53 9.32
CA GLN A 385 4.97 13.67 8.84
C GLN A 385 5.68 13.37 7.52
N ILE A 386 6.22 12.17 7.35
CA ILE A 386 6.86 11.72 6.10
C ILE A 386 5.85 11.75 4.95
N VAL A 387 4.68 11.12 5.14
CA VAL A 387 3.61 11.11 4.13
C VAL A 387 3.19 12.54 3.77
N GLN A 388 2.99 13.41 4.77
CA GLN A 388 2.61 14.81 4.52
C GLN A 388 3.67 15.63 3.80
N ALA A 389 4.95 15.40 4.08
CA ALA A 389 6.04 16.11 3.42
C ALA A 389 6.14 15.71 1.95
N LEU A 390 5.99 14.41 1.63
CA LEU A 390 5.92 13.93 0.26
C LEU A 390 4.71 14.50 -0.50
N GLN A 391 3.53 14.51 0.14
CA GLN A 391 2.32 15.15 -0.43
C GLN A 391 2.53 16.64 -0.72
N ARG A 392 3.15 17.38 0.21
CA ARG A 392 3.46 18.81 0.04
C ARG A 392 4.47 19.08 -1.07
N ALA A 393 5.32 18.11 -1.39
CA ALA A 393 6.23 18.17 -2.52
C ALA A 393 5.56 17.86 -3.87
N GLY A 394 4.25 17.56 -3.88
CA GLY A 394 3.46 17.31 -5.07
C GLY A 394 3.32 15.83 -5.46
N HIS A 395 3.86 14.91 -4.66
CA HIS A 395 3.70 13.47 -4.87
C HIS A 395 2.29 13.00 -4.47
N VAL A 396 1.77 12.01 -5.19
CA VAL A 396 0.56 11.27 -4.81
C VAL A 396 1.00 10.01 -4.09
N VAL A 397 0.79 10.00 -2.77
CA VAL A 397 1.43 9.03 -1.89
C VAL A 397 0.45 7.93 -1.51
N ALA A 398 0.84 6.67 -1.75
CA ALA A 398 0.19 5.54 -1.10
C ALA A 398 0.98 5.09 0.13
N MET A 399 0.28 4.64 1.17
CA MET A 399 0.89 4.07 2.38
C MET A 399 0.36 2.66 2.62
N ALA A 400 1.26 1.67 2.63
CA ALA A 400 0.94 0.28 2.92
C ALA A 400 1.47 -0.13 4.31
N GLY A 401 0.59 -0.70 5.13
CA GLY A 401 0.92 -1.15 6.48
C GLY A 401 -0.06 -2.19 7.01
N ASP A 402 0.30 -2.84 8.11
CA ASP A 402 -0.54 -3.84 8.77
C ASP A 402 -0.73 -3.56 10.27
N GLY A 403 0.05 -2.66 10.87
CA GLY A 403 0.05 -2.42 12.31
C GLY A 403 -0.85 -1.25 12.78
N VAL A 404 -1.09 -1.22 14.09
CA VAL A 404 -1.71 -0.07 14.79
C VAL A 404 -0.92 1.23 14.59
N ASN A 405 0.41 1.11 14.49
CA ASN A 405 1.34 2.21 14.31
C ASN A 405 1.21 2.88 12.93
N ASP A 406 0.64 2.20 11.95
CA ASP A 406 0.51 2.68 10.58
C ASP A 406 -0.84 3.33 10.32
N ALA A 407 -1.85 3.07 11.16
CA ALA A 407 -3.23 3.46 10.92
C ALA A 407 -3.41 4.97 10.67
N ALA A 408 -2.66 5.82 11.37
CA ALA A 408 -2.70 7.27 11.17
C ALA A 408 -2.07 7.70 9.84
N ALA A 409 -0.95 7.09 9.45
CA ALA A 409 -0.27 7.37 8.18
C ALA A 409 -1.08 6.83 6.99
N ILE A 410 -1.66 5.63 7.13
CA ILE A 410 -2.58 5.02 6.15
C ILE A 410 -3.77 5.94 5.88
N ARG A 411 -4.44 6.46 6.92
CA ARG A 411 -5.55 7.41 6.75
C ARG A 411 -5.14 8.73 6.13
N ARG A 412 -3.87 9.13 6.27
CA ARG A 412 -3.38 10.42 5.80
C ARG A 412 -2.93 10.39 4.34
N ALA A 413 -2.48 9.24 3.86
CA ALA A 413 -2.06 9.04 2.48
C ALA A 413 -3.19 9.35 1.49
N ASP A 414 -2.84 9.62 0.24
CA ASP A 414 -3.84 9.78 -0.84
C ASP A 414 -4.53 8.44 -1.14
N VAL A 415 -3.80 7.34 -0.93
CA VAL A 415 -4.32 5.98 -0.95
C VAL A 415 -3.77 5.19 0.24
N GLY A 416 -4.62 4.88 1.22
CA GLY A 416 -4.28 3.99 2.32
C GLY A 416 -4.44 2.51 1.94
N ILE A 417 -3.43 1.68 2.16
CA ILE A 417 -3.44 0.24 1.87
C ILE A 417 -3.22 -0.55 3.17
N GLY A 418 -4.19 -1.40 3.51
CA GLY A 418 -4.15 -2.27 4.67
C GLY A 418 -3.79 -3.69 4.25
N VAL A 419 -2.67 -4.20 4.73
CA VAL A 419 -2.25 -5.59 4.47
C VAL A 419 -2.83 -6.51 5.54
N THR A 420 -3.46 -7.61 5.12
CA THR A 420 -4.01 -8.57 6.08
C THR A 420 -2.88 -9.36 6.75
N SER A 421 -2.71 -9.16 8.05
CA SER A 421 -1.79 -9.90 8.92
C SER A 421 -2.40 -10.16 10.32
N ARG A 422 -1.72 -10.91 11.20
CA ARG A 422 -2.16 -11.13 12.58
C ARG A 422 -2.12 -9.80 13.36
N GLY A 423 -3.28 -9.35 13.86
CA GLY A 423 -3.40 -8.10 14.61
C GLY A 423 -3.68 -6.84 13.75
N SER A 424 -3.97 -7.02 12.46
CA SER A 424 -4.13 -5.92 11.49
C SER A 424 -5.49 -5.19 11.49
N THR A 425 -6.30 -5.31 12.54
CA THR A 425 -7.65 -4.71 12.57
C THR A 425 -7.61 -3.19 12.42
N SER A 426 -6.67 -2.51 13.09
CA SER A 426 -6.56 -1.04 13.01
C SER A 426 -6.11 -0.54 11.64
N ALA A 427 -5.15 -1.21 10.99
CA ALA A 427 -4.71 -0.87 9.63
C ALA A 427 -5.83 -1.10 8.61
N ARG A 428 -6.55 -2.23 8.69
CA ARG A 428 -7.70 -2.51 7.82
C ARG A 428 -8.83 -1.50 8.01
N SER A 429 -9.12 -1.10 9.25
CA SER A 429 -10.12 -0.07 9.52
C SER A 429 -9.71 1.32 8.99
N ALA A 430 -8.41 1.59 8.91
CA ALA A 430 -7.84 2.84 8.40
C ALA A 430 -7.75 2.94 6.86
N ALA A 431 -7.59 1.82 6.16
CA ALA A 431 -7.15 1.78 4.76
C ALA A 431 -8.23 1.89 3.70
N ASP A 432 -8.07 2.71 2.67
CA ASP A 432 -9.01 2.75 1.55
C ASP A 432 -9.08 1.44 0.75
N LEU A 433 -7.96 0.73 0.66
CA LEU A 433 -7.82 -0.56 0.01
C LEU A 433 -7.35 -1.61 1.03
N ILE A 434 -7.93 -2.81 0.98
CA ILE A 434 -7.53 -3.92 1.85
C ILE A 434 -7.07 -5.09 0.99
N LEU A 435 -5.83 -5.53 1.20
CA LEU A 435 -5.34 -6.79 0.62
C LEU A 435 -5.91 -7.94 1.44
N THR A 436 -6.69 -8.82 0.82
CA THR A 436 -7.33 -9.95 1.52
C THR A 436 -6.34 -11.03 1.93
N GLN A 437 -5.18 -11.05 1.28
CA GLN A 437 -4.07 -11.95 1.54
C GLN A 437 -2.86 -11.16 2.06
N PRO A 438 -1.92 -11.82 2.77
CA PRO A 438 -0.71 -11.19 3.27
C PRO A 438 0.34 -10.96 2.16
N ASP A 439 -0.03 -11.11 0.89
CA ASP A 439 0.82 -10.84 -0.26
C ASP A 439 0.68 -9.37 -0.69
N THR A 440 1.79 -8.74 -1.05
CA THR A 440 1.86 -7.34 -1.49
C THR A 440 1.84 -7.20 -3.01
N LEU A 441 1.98 -8.29 -3.75
CA LEU A 441 1.94 -8.28 -5.21
C LEU A 441 0.66 -7.68 -5.82
N PRO A 442 -0.56 -7.91 -5.24
CA PRO A 442 -1.80 -7.33 -5.76
C PRO A 442 -1.86 -5.79 -5.74
N ILE A 443 -0.94 -5.11 -5.02
CA ILE A 443 -0.81 -3.64 -5.08
C ILE A 443 -0.52 -3.19 -6.51
N LEU A 444 0.23 -3.98 -7.29
CA LEU A 444 0.48 -3.63 -8.68
C LEU A 444 -0.80 -3.73 -9.53
N ASP A 445 -1.61 -4.76 -9.33
CA ASP A 445 -2.88 -4.92 -10.05
C ASP A 445 -3.82 -3.75 -9.73
N ALA A 446 -3.82 -3.31 -8.46
CA ALA A 446 -4.47 -2.09 -8.02
C ALA A 446 -3.98 -0.86 -8.81
N LEU A 447 -2.67 -0.60 -8.86
CA LEU A 447 -2.13 0.53 -9.62
C LEU A 447 -2.51 0.49 -11.10
N VAL A 448 -2.35 -0.67 -11.74
CA VAL A 448 -2.65 -0.88 -13.16
C VAL A 448 -4.12 -0.62 -13.44
N GLU A 449 -5.02 -1.13 -12.61
CA GLU A 449 -6.46 -0.89 -12.75
C GLU A 449 -6.82 0.58 -12.50
N GLY A 450 -6.16 1.25 -11.54
CA GLY A 450 -6.31 2.69 -11.31
C GLY A 450 -5.91 3.51 -12.55
N ARG A 451 -4.78 3.19 -13.18
CA ARG A 451 -4.33 3.81 -14.44
C ARG A 451 -5.32 3.53 -15.58
N ALA A 452 -5.84 2.30 -15.67
CA ALA A 452 -6.84 1.92 -16.67
C ALA A 452 -8.18 2.64 -16.47
N LEU A 453 -8.64 2.77 -15.22
CA LEU A 453 -9.83 3.53 -14.86
C LEU A 453 -9.68 4.99 -15.31
N TRP A 454 -8.55 5.62 -14.98
CA TRP A 454 -8.31 7.01 -15.35
C TRP A 454 -8.27 7.22 -16.87
N SER A 455 -7.60 6.33 -17.61
CA SER A 455 -7.60 6.38 -19.08
C SER A 455 -9.02 6.29 -19.65
N ARG A 456 -9.86 5.38 -19.13
CA ARG A 456 -11.24 5.22 -19.60
C ARG A 456 -12.14 6.40 -19.27
N VAL A 457 -11.98 6.96 -18.07
CA VAL A 457 -12.70 8.18 -17.68
C VAL A 457 -12.27 9.34 -18.58
N ARG A 458 -10.97 9.51 -18.84
CA ARG A 458 -10.46 10.52 -19.78
C ARG A 458 -11.03 10.35 -21.18
N ASP A 459 -11.06 9.12 -21.70
CA ASP A 459 -11.61 8.81 -23.03
C ASP A 459 -13.10 9.16 -23.08
N ALA A 460 -13.86 8.77 -22.07
CA ALA A 460 -15.29 9.08 -21.97
C ALA A 460 -15.56 10.59 -21.84
N VAL A 461 -14.77 11.32 -21.04
CA VAL A 461 -14.87 12.79 -20.94
C VAL A 461 -14.57 13.44 -22.29
N SER A 462 -13.54 12.97 -23.00
CA SER A 462 -13.18 13.48 -24.33
C SER A 462 -14.28 13.22 -25.36
N ILE A 463 -14.95 12.07 -25.27
CA ILE A 463 -16.12 11.71 -26.08
C ILE A 463 -17.28 12.67 -25.84
N LEU A 464 -17.68 12.84 -24.57
CA LEU A 464 -18.82 13.66 -24.16
C LEU A 464 -18.59 15.15 -24.47
N VAL A 465 -17.46 15.70 -24.02
CA VAL A 465 -17.15 17.13 -24.19
C VAL A 465 -16.95 17.48 -25.67
N GLY A 466 -16.30 16.61 -26.44
CA GLY A 466 -16.14 16.82 -27.87
C GLY A 466 -17.46 16.68 -28.67
N GLY A 467 -18.37 15.79 -28.24
CA GLY A 467 -19.72 15.66 -28.81
C GLY A 467 -20.55 16.93 -28.61
N ASN A 468 -20.66 17.39 -27.36
CA ASN A 468 -21.38 18.60 -26.97
C ASN A 468 -20.84 19.84 -27.69
N ALA A 469 -19.51 19.93 -27.87
CA ALA A 469 -18.91 21.00 -28.63
C ALA A 469 -19.35 21.01 -30.11
N GLY A 470 -19.47 19.84 -30.73
CA GLY A 470 -19.99 19.69 -32.09
C GLY A 470 -21.45 20.14 -32.21
N GLU A 471 -22.29 19.85 -31.22
CA GLU A 471 -23.69 20.31 -31.17
C GLU A 471 -23.82 21.82 -31.03
N VAL A 472 -23.04 22.40 -30.12
CA VAL A 472 -22.99 23.84 -29.90
C VAL A 472 -22.51 24.53 -31.19
N ALA A 473 -21.45 24.00 -31.83
CA ALA A 473 -20.92 24.53 -33.08
C ALA A 473 -21.92 24.42 -34.24
N PHE A 474 -22.57 23.26 -34.42
CA PHE A 474 -23.62 23.08 -35.43
C PHE A 474 -24.79 24.05 -35.22
N THR A 475 -25.23 24.20 -33.97
CA THR A 475 -26.36 25.08 -33.64
C THR A 475 -26.00 26.55 -33.86
N LEU A 476 -24.79 26.95 -33.48
CA LEU A 476 -24.24 28.29 -33.74
C LEU A 476 -24.18 28.56 -35.25
N LEU A 477 -23.58 27.67 -36.03
CA LEU A 477 -23.43 27.82 -37.48
C LEU A 477 -24.79 27.89 -38.18
N GLY A 478 -25.73 27.01 -37.84
CA GLY A 478 -27.04 27.05 -38.47
C GLY A 478 -27.88 28.28 -38.08
N THR A 479 -27.77 28.75 -36.84
CA THR A 479 -28.33 30.05 -36.41
C THR A 479 -27.64 31.19 -37.15
N ALA A 480 -26.33 31.09 -37.36
CA ALA A 480 -25.51 32.01 -38.14
C ALA A 480 -25.79 31.94 -39.63
N VAL A 481 -26.56 30.99 -40.14
CA VAL A 481 -26.98 30.99 -41.56
C VAL A 481 -28.45 31.38 -41.71
N THR A 482 -29.32 30.97 -40.79
CA THR A 482 -30.78 31.12 -40.96
C THR A 482 -31.46 32.05 -39.96
N GLY A 483 -30.72 32.52 -38.95
CA GLY A 483 -31.25 33.31 -37.83
C GLY A 483 -31.92 32.46 -36.74
N ARG A 484 -32.25 31.19 -37.02
CA ARG A 484 -32.90 30.27 -36.07
C ARG A 484 -32.05 29.02 -35.85
N ALA A 485 -32.14 28.44 -34.67
CA ALA A 485 -31.48 27.17 -34.36
C ALA A 485 -31.99 26.05 -35.28
N PRO A 486 -31.11 25.24 -35.91
CA PRO A 486 -31.51 24.09 -36.72
C PRO A 486 -32.26 23.00 -35.95
N LEU A 487 -31.94 22.85 -34.66
CA LEU A 487 -32.50 21.85 -33.77
C LEU A 487 -33.35 22.52 -32.69
N THR A 488 -34.44 21.84 -32.34
CA THR A 488 -35.27 22.21 -31.19
C THR A 488 -34.69 21.68 -29.89
N THR A 489 -35.15 22.19 -28.75
CA THR A 489 -34.74 21.70 -27.43
C THR A 489 -34.96 20.19 -27.25
N ARG A 490 -36.11 19.67 -27.72
CA ARG A 490 -36.41 18.23 -27.68
C ARG A 490 -35.44 17.40 -28.51
N GLN A 491 -35.00 17.94 -29.64
CA GLN A 491 -34.03 17.29 -30.53
C GLN A 491 -32.63 17.27 -29.91
N LEU A 492 -32.21 18.35 -29.26
CA LEU A 492 -30.94 18.37 -28.52
C LEU A 492 -30.94 17.38 -27.35
N LEU A 493 -32.03 17.32 -26.57
CA LEU A 493 -32.17 16.31 -25.51
C LEU A 493 -32.12 14.87 -26.06
N LEU A 494 -32.73 14.64 -27.24
CA LEU A 494 -32.68 13.35 -27.91
C LEU A 494 -31.24 12.97 -28.34
N VAL A 495 -30.45 13.93 -28.82
CA VAL A 495 -29.03 13.70 -29.14
C VAL A 495 -28.31 13.20 -27.89
N ASN A 496 -28.30 13.99 -26.81
CA ASN A 496 -27.58 13.65 -25.58
C ASN A 496 -28.04 12.30 -25.01
N THR A 497 -29.34 12.02 -25.05
CA THR A 497 -29.87 10.73 -24.56
C THR A 497 -29.30 9.55 -25.35
N LEU A 498 -29.19 9.66 -26.68
CA LEU A 498 -28.75 8.58 -27.54
C LEU A 498 -27.22 8.41 -27.58
N THR A 499 -26.47 9.49 -27.35
CA THR A 499 -25.01 9.51 -27.53
C THR A 499 -24.24 9.50 -26.22
N ASP A 500 -24.74 10.16 -25.16
CA ASP A 500 -24.00 10.37 -23.89
C ASP A 500 -24.26 9.29 -22.83
N MET A 501 -25.35 8.52 -22.96
CA MET A 501 -25.71 7.51 -21.96
C MET A 501 -25.03 6.16 -22.26
N LEU A 502 -25.63 5.35 -23.14
CA LEU A 502 -25.22 3.95 -23.33
C LEU A 502 -23.83 3.80 -23.97
N PRO A 503 -23.47 4.53 -25.05
CA PRO A 503 -22.17 4.38 -25.67
C PRO A 503 -21.02 4.83 -24.76
N ALA A 504 -21.16 5.98 -24.09
CA ALA A 504 -20.15 6.49 -23.15
C ALA A 504 -19.95 5.54 -21.96
N LEU A 505 -21.04 4.96 -21.44
CA LEU A 505 -20.99 3.92 -20.41
C LEU A 505 -20.24 2.68 -20.89
N ALA A 506 -20.50 2.23 -22.12
CA ALA A 506 -19.82 1.08 -22.71
C ALA A 506 -18.31 1.33 -22.88
N VAL A 507 -17.89 2.56 -23.19
CA VAL A 507 -16.46 2.94 -23.22
C VAL A 507 -15.85 2.82 -21.82
N ALA A 508 -16.50 3.39 -20.81
CA ALA A 508 -16.05 3.32 -19.41
C ALA A 508 -15.95 1.88 -18.87
N LEU A 509 -16.82 0.99 -19.33
CA LEU A 509 -16.84 -0.42 -18.93
C LEU A 509 -15.90 -1.31 -19.73
N SER A 510 -15.37 -0.83 -20.86
CA SER A 510 -14.54 -1.65 -21.73
C SER A 510 -13.25 -2.10 -21.02
N PRO A 511 -12.78 -3.34 -21.27
CA PRO A 511 -11.56 -3.84 -20.66
C PRO A 511 -10.33 -3.03 -21.13
N ALA A 512 -9.30 -2.96 -20.28
CA ALA A 512 -8.05 -2.29 -20.62
C ALA A 512 -7.39 -2.99 -21.83
N ARG A 513 -6.81 -2.22 -22.75
CA ARG A 513 -6.08 -2.78 -23.90
C ARG A 513 -4.80 -3.45 -23.42
N VAL A 514 -4.78 -4.77 -23.43
CA VAL A 514 -3.56 -5.55 -23.24
C VAL A 514 -2.83 -5.59 -24.57
N SER A 515 -1.53 -5.25 -24.59
CA SER A 515 -0.72 -5.33 -25.80
C SER A 515 -0.60 -6.78 -26.26
N GLN A 516 -0.47 -7.03 -27.58
CA GLN A 516 -0.32 -8.38 -28.13
C GLN A 516 0.90 -9.14 -27.60
N ASN A 517 1.88 -8.42 -27.03
CA ASN A 517 3.09 -8.99 -26.43
C ASN A 517 2.92 -9.39 -24.94
N GLY A 518 1.71 -9.30 -24.37
CA GLY A 518 1.45 -9.62 -22.95
C GLY A 518 1.96 -8.58 -21.96
N GLU A 519 2.70 -7.57 -22.41
CA GLU A 519 3.06 -6.40 -21.62
C GLU A 519 1.87 -5.45 -21.48
N ASN A 520 1.57 -5.05 -20.26
CA ASN A 520 0.53 -4.06 -20.02
C ASN A 520 1.15 -2.66 -20.18
N PRO A 521 0.81 -1.89 -21.24
CA PRO A 521 1.40 -0.58 -21.51
C PRO A 521 1.15 0.43 -20.38
N LEU A 522 0.18 0.17 -19.49
CA LEU A 522 -0.08 0.99 -18.31
C LEU A 522 0.97 0.81 -17.22
N ILE A 523 1.78 -0.26 -17.25
CA ILE A 523 2.93 -0.42 -16.36
C ILE A 523 4.01 0.58 -16.78
N THR A 524 4.37 0.62 -18.06
CA THR A 524 5.45 1.48 -18.57
C THR A 524 5.05 2.95 -18.75
N ALA A 525 3.76 3.25 -18.86
CA ALA A 525 3.26 4.63 -19.01
C ALA A 525 3.53 5.56 -17.80
N GLY A 526 3.91 5.01 -16.65
CA GLY A 526 4.13 5.79 -15.43
C GLY A 526 2.85 6.39 -14.82
N PRO A 527 2.98 7.25 -13.80
CA PRO A 527 1.86 7.93 -13.17
C PRO A 527 1.11 8.82 -14.16
N VAL A 528 -0.22 8.81 -14.10
CA VAL A 528 -0.99 9.59 -15.07
C VAL A 528 -1.02 11.08 -14.71
N GLY A 529 -0.63 11.93 -15.65
CA GLY A 529 -0.68 13.39 -15.50
C GLY A 529 -2.10 13.97 -15.51
N PRO A 530 -2.27 15.23 -15.03
CA PRO A 530 -3.54 15.95 -15.13
C PRO A 530 -4.00 16.09 -16.58
N PHE A 531 -5.31 16.25 -16.79
CA PHE A 531 -5.88 16.52 -18.12
C PHE A 531 -5.33 17.86 -18.63
N LEU A 532 -4.46 17.84 -19.64
CA LEU A 532 -3.85 19.06 -20.14
C LEU A 532 -4.83 19.80 -21.08
N ALA A 533 -4.96 21.11 -20.91
CA ALA A 533 -5.78 21.98 -21.78
C ALA A 533 -5.55 21.77 -23.31
N PRO A 534 -4.33 21.48 -23.81
CA PRO A 534 -4.09 21.21 -25.23
C PRO A 534 -4.75 19.91 -25.71
N GLU A 535 -4.79 18.86 -24.88
CA GLU A 535 -5.45 17.60 -25.24
C GLU A 535 -6.96 17.81 -25.36
N LEU A 536 -7.55 18.60 -24.44
CA LEU A 536 -8.96 18.97 -24.50
C LEU A 536 -9.25 19.79 -25.75
N ALA A 537 -8.39 20.79 -26.04
CA ALA A 537 -8.53 21.65 -27.20
C ALA A 537 -8.44 20.85 -28.51
N ARG A 538 -7.53 19.87 -28.60
CA ARG A 538 -7.44 18.96 -29.76
C ARG A 538 -8.69 18.09 -29.90
N ALA A 539 -9.18 17.51 -28.81
CA ALA A 539 -10.41 16.72 -28.82
C ALA A 539 -11.60 17.57 -29.27
N LEU A 540 -11.75 18.79 -28.76
CA LEU A 540 -12.76 19.76 -29.16
C LEU A 540 -12.66 20.14 -30.64
N ALA A 541 -11.45 20.44 -31.13
CA ALA A 541 -11.23 20.88 -32.50
C ALA A 541 -11.51 19.78 -33.53
N VAL A 542 -10.97 18.58 -33.32
CA VAL A 542 -11.11 17.47 -34.28
C VAL A 542 -12.50 16.85 -34.19
N ARG A 543 -12.92 16.43 -32.99
CA ARG A 543 -14.18 15.71 -32.78
C ARG A 543 -15.39 16.61 -32.98
N GLY A 544 -15.37 17.77 -32.31
CA GLY A 544 -16.43 18.77 -32.41
C GLY A 544 -16.53 19.37 -33.81
N GLY A 545 -15.39 19.71 -34.42
CA GLY A 545 -15.33 20.23 -35.79
C GLY A 545 -15.90 19.26 -36.82
N ALA A 546 -15.45 18.01 -36.83
CA ALA A 546 -15.95 17.00 -37.76
C ALA A 546 -17.47 16.74 -37.58
N THR A 547 -17.94 16.65 -36.34
CA THR A 547 -19.37 16.47 -36.03
C THR A 547 -20.21 17.63 -36.56
N ALA A 548 -19.78 18.86 -36.31
CA ALA A 548 -20.47 20.06 -36.78
C ALA A 548 -20.47 20.17 -38.30
N LEU A 549 -19.35 19.85 -38.96
CA LEU A 549 -19.24 19.86 -40.42
C LEU A 549 -20.18 18.84 -41.06
N GLY A 550 -20.16 17.59 -40.60
CA GLY A 550 -21.06 16.53 -41.11
C GLY A 550 -22.53 16.92 -40.98
N ALA A 551 -22.94 17.36 -39.80
CA ALA A 551 -24.31 17.80 -39.54
C ALA A 551 -24.71 19.01 -40.40
N THR A 552 -23.79 19.97 -40.60
CA THR A 552 -24.03 21.16 -41.44
C THR A 552 -24.21 20.79 -42.91
N VAL A 553 -23.40 19.86 -43.44
CA VAL A 553 -23.53 19.38 -44.82
C VAL A 553 -24.89 18.70 -45.05
N ALA A 554 -25.26 17.76 -44.18
CA ALA A 554 -26.54 17.06 -44.29
C ALA A 554 -27.74 18.01 -44.14
N TRP A 555 -27.66 18.96 -43.20
CA TRP A 555 -28.69 19.98 -43.00
C TRP A 555 -28.83 20.91 -44.21
N GLN A 556 -27.71 21.37 -44.79
CA GLN A 556 -27.74 22.22 -45.99
C GLN A 556 -28.32 21.48 -47.20
N MET A 557 -27.92 20.23 -47.42
CA MET A 557 -28.50 19.39 -48.48
C MET A 557 -29.99 19.17 -48.27
N GLY A 558 -30.43 18.97 -47.02
CA GLY A 558 -31.85 18.87 -46.68
C GLY A 558 -32.63 20.16 -46.94
N ARG A 559 -32.00 21.32 -46.77
CA ARG A 559 -32.60 22.63 -47.10
C ARG A 559 -32.75 22.84 -48.60
N LEU A 560 -31.80 22.36 -49.41
CA LEU A 560 -31.85 22.45 -50.86
C LEU A 560 -32.87 21.49 -51.48
N THR A 561 -33.14 20.36 -50.81
CA THR A 561 -33.94 19.25 -51.36
C THR A 561 -35.33 19.09 -50.74
N GLY A 562 -35.72 19.93 -49.78
CA GLY A 562 -37.02 19.76 -49.12
C GLY A 562 -37.39 20.80 -48.06
N ARG A 563 -38.30 20.41 -47.16
CA ARG A 563 -38.84 21.27 -46.11
C ARG A 563 -37.83 21.49 -44.98
N ARG A 564 -37.94 22.63 -44.29
CA ARG A 564 -37.08 23.01 -43.16
C ARG A 564 -37.03 21.96 -42.04
N GLN A 565 -38.17 21.34 -41.72
CA GLN A 565 -38.25 20.32 -40.66
C GLN A 565 -37.49 19.03 -41.04
N ARG A 566 -37.54 18.65 -42.33
CA ARG A 566 -36.76 17.54 -42.88
C ARG A 566 -35.26 17.85 -42.80
N ALA A 567 -34.85 19.07 -43.14
CA ALA A 567 -33.45 19.50 -42.98
C ALA A 567 -32.96 19.40 -41.53
N GLY A 568 -33.77 19.84 -40.56
CA GLY A 568 -33.47 19.69 -39.13
C GLY A 568 -33.31 18.22 -38.70
N THR A 569 -34.16 17.34 -39.23
CA THR A 569 -34.09 15.89 -38.96
C THR A 569 -32.85 15.26 -39.59
N MET A 570 -32.47 15.68 -40.80
CA MET A 570 -31.23 15.24 -41.45
C MET A 570 -29.99 15.68 -40.67
N GLY A 571 -29.96 16.94 -40.20
CA GLY A 571 -28.89 17.45 -39.35
C GLY A 571 -28.77 16.69 -38.02
N LEU A 572 -29.90 16.45 -37.33
CA LEU A 572 -29.96 15.64 -36.10
C LEU A 572 -29.40 14.24 -36.34
N ALA A 573 -29.92 13.53 -37.35
CA ALA A 573 -29.56 12.14 -37.59
C ALA A 573 -28.07 12.00 -37.95
N THR A 574 -27.53 12.91 -38.78
CA THR A 574 -26.09 12.92 -39.09
C THR A 574 -25.26 13.23 -37.85
N LEU A 575 -25.69 14.15 -37.00
CA LEU A 575 -24.98 14.49 -35.78
C LEU A 575 -24.86 13.26 -34.85
N VAL A 576 -25.98 12.58 -34.56
CA VAL A 576 -25.99 11.37 -33.73
C VAL A 576 -25.13 10.27 -34.36
N LEU A 577 -25.32 9.96 -35.65
CA LEU A 577 -24.55 8.90 -36.31
C LEU A 577 -23.05 9.21 -36.39
N THR A 578 -22.67 10.47 -36.54
CA THR A 578 -21.24 10.88 -36.52
C THR A 578 -20.65 10.67 -35.14
N GLN A 579 -21.36 11.09 -34.07
CA GLN A 579 -20.88 10.89 -32.70
C GLN A 579 -20.76 9.40 -32.36
N LEU A 580 -21.72 8.56 -32.75
CA LEU A 580 -21.66 7.11 -32.58
C LEU A 580 -20.47 6.50 -33.36
N GLY A 581 -20.26 6.92 -34.61
CA GLY A 581 -19.14 6.48 -35.44
C GLY A 581 -17.78 6.82 -34.81
N GLN A 582 -17.62 8.05 -34.33
CA GLN A 582 -16.40 8.50 -33.64
C GLN A 582 -16.17 7.75 -32.31
N THR A 583 -17.24 7.45 -31.56
CA THR A 583 -17.16 6.62 -30.35
C THR A 583 -16.65 5.21 -30.69
N LEU A 584 -17.17 4.57 -31.74
CA LEU A 584 -16.70 3.25 -32.18
C LEU A 584 -15.20 3.23 -32.56
N LEU A 585 -14.72 4.29 -33.21
CA LEU A 585 -13.30 4.44 -33.53
C LEU A 585 -12.42 4.61 -32.28
N THR A 586 -12.91 5.38 -31.31
CA THR A 586 -12.15 5.69 -30.08
C THR A 586 -12.05 4.45 -29.18
N SER A 587 -13.15 3.71 -29.00
CA SER A 587 -13.24 2.61 -28.02
C SER A 587 -12.61 1.29 -28.48
N GLY A 588 -12.23 1.15 -29.75
CA GLY A 588 -11.55 -0.02 -30.31
C GLY A 588 -12.38 -1.31 -30.22
N ARG A 589 -13.27 -1.55 -31.19
CA ARG A 589 -14.04 -2.81 -31.43
C ARG A 589 -14.58 -3.58 -30.21
N SER A 590 -14.75 -2.94 -29.04
CA SER A 590 -15.36 -3.56 -27.86
C SER A 590 -16.79 -3.99 -28.18
N PRO A 591 -17.18 -5.25 -27.95
CA PRO A 591 -18.53 -5.74 -28.25
C PRO A 591 -19.63 -4.93 -27.56
N LEU A 592 -19.37 -4.45 -26.34
CA LEU A 592 -20.30 -3.59 -25.60
C LEU A 592 -20.48 -2.23 -26.28
N THR A 593 -19.40 -1.63 -26.79
CA THR A 593 -19.49 -0.34 -27.50
C THR A 593 -20.21 -0.52 -28.85
N ILE A 594 -19.95 -1.63 -29.55
CA ILE A 594 -20.64 -1.96 -30.81
C ILE A 594 -22.14 -2.14 -30.55
N GLY A 595 -22.51 -2.97 -29.57
CA GLY A 595 -23.90 -3.26 -29.24
C GLY A 595 -24.67 -2.01 -28.81
N THR A 596 -24.10 -1.18 -27.92
CA THR A 596 -24.74 0.06 -27.48
C THR A 596 -24.85 1.10 -28.58
N SER A 597 -23.83 1.25 -29.43
CA SER A 597 -23.89 2.18 -30.57
C SER A 597 -24.91 1.72 -31.63
N ALA A 598 -24.98 0.42 -31.91
CA ALA A 598 -25.98 -0.15 -32.82
C ALA A 598 -27.40 0.04 -32.26
N LEU A 599 -27.60 -0.19 -30.97
CA LEU A 599 -28.87 0.04 -30.30
C LEU A 599 -29.29 1.52 -30.35
N SER A 600 -28.38 2.46 -30.09
CA SER A 600 -28.65 3.89 -30.21
C SER A 600 -28.98 4.31 -31.65
N ALA A 601 -28.29 3.75 -32.66
CA ALA A 601 -28.58 4.01 -34.07
C ALA A 601 -29.94 3.44 -34.50
N ALA A 602 -30.29 2.23 -34.04
CA ALA A 602 -31.59 1.63 -34.28
C ALA A 602 -32.72 2.42 -33.60
N ALA A 603 -32.51 2.89 -32.36
CA ALA A 603 -33.44 3.75 -31.65
C ALA A 603 -33.67 5.08 -32.37
N LEU A 604 -32.59 5.72 -32.87
CA LEU A 604 -32.69 6.91 -33.70
C LEU A 604 -33.57 6.67 -34.94
N ALA A 605 -33.29 5.59 -35.68
CA ALA A 605 -34.05 5.24 -36.88
C ALA A 605 -35.53 4.98 -36.55
N ALA A 606 -35.82 4.23 -35.48
CA ALA A 606 -37.19 3.98 -35.04
C ALA A 606 -37.91 5.27 -34.64
N ILE A 607 -37.26 6.18 -33.91
CA ILE A 607 -37.84 7.47 -33.50
C ILE A 607 -38.13 8.37 -34.70
N VAL A 608 -37.23 8.39 -35.69
CA VAL A 608 -37.37 9.23 -36.89
C VAL A 608 -38.43 8.67 -37.85
N GLU A 609 -38.47 7.36 -38.05
CA GLU A 609 -39.38 6.72 -39.02
C GLU A 609 -40.79 6.50 -38.49
N THR A 610 -40.97 6.32 -37.18
CA THR A 610 -42.30 6.05 -36.61
C THR A 610 -43.15 7.33 -36.58
N PRO A 611 -44.28 7.39 -37.31
CA PRO A 611 -45.20 8.53 -37.23
C PRO A 611 -45.77 8.69 -35.81
N GLY A 612 -46.09 9.92 -35.40
CA GLY A 612 -46.48 10.24 -34.03
C GLY A 612 -45.28 10.40 -33.09
N VAL A 613 -44.37 9.41 -33.04
CA VAL A 613 -43.12 9.51 -32.25
C VAL A 613 -42.19 10.57 -32.84
N SER A 614 -41.95 10.52 -34.16
CA SER A 614 -41.17 11.52 -34.87
C SER A 614 -41.71 12.94 -34.64
N GLN A 615 -43.02 13.12 -34.71
CA GLN A 615 -43.71 14.40 -34.47
C GLN A 615 -43.56 14.88 -33.02
N PHE A 616 -43.59 13.97 -32.05
CA PHE A 616 -43.32 14.27 -30.64
C PHE A 616 -41.89 14.79 -30.43
N PHE A 617 -40.91 14.38 -31.22
CA PHE A 617 -39.56 14.96 -31.16
C PHE A 617 -39.37 16.13 -32.13
N GLY A 618 -40.37 16.50 -32.93
CA GLY A 618 -40.27 17.52 -33.97
C GLY A 618 -39.52 17.06 -35.23
N CYS A 619 -39.29 15.76 -35.37
CA CYS A 619 -38.69 15.11 -36.53
C CYS A 619 -39.75 14.78 -37.62
N THR A 620 -39.27 14.46 -38.81
CA THR A 620 -40.09 13.95 -39.92
C THR A 620 -39.44 12.70 -40.52
N PRO A 621 -40.21 11.65 -40.88
CA PRO A 621 -39.66 10.46 -41.53
C PRO A 621 -38.78 10.79 -42.74
N LEU A 622 -37.67 10.07 -42.87
CA LEU A 622 -36.67 10.32 -43.89
C LEU A 622 -36.80 9.26 -45.00
N GLY A 623 -37.08 9.72 -46.22
CA GLY A 623 -37.02 8.83 -47.39
C GLY A 623 -35.59 8.31 -47.66
N PRO A 624 -35.44 7.30 -48.53
CA PRO A 624 -34.16 6.63 -48.79
C PRO A 624 -33.05 7.60 -49.20
N VAL A 625 -33.36 8.58 -50.05
CA VAL A 625 -32.40 9.62 -50.48
C VAL A 625 -31.89 10.45 -49.31
N ALA A 626 -32.76 10.81 -48.36
CA ALA A 626 -32.34 11.55 -47.18
C ALA A 626 -31.42 10.69 -46.30
N TRP A 627 -31.77 9.42 -46.08
CA TRP A 627 -30.91 8.50 -45.33
C TRP A 627 -29.54 8.31 -45.98
N THR A 628 -29.45 8.20 -47.31
CA THR A 628 -28.17 8.11 -48.03
C THR A 628 -27.29 9.34 -47.78
N ILE A 629 -27.87 10.55 -47.83
CA ILE A 629 -27.14 11.79 -47.52
C ILE A 629 -26.71 11.80 -46.05
N VAL A 630 -27.61 11.40 -45.14
CA VAL A 630 -27.35 11.38 -43.71
C VAL A 630 -26.20 10.44 -43.36
N THR A 631 -26.25 9.19 -43.83
CA THR A 631 -25.22 8.18 -43.55
C THR A 631 -23.92 8.48 -44.27
N GLY A 632 -23.97 8.97 -45.51
CA GLY A 632 -22.78 9.40 -46.26
C GLY A 632 -22.06 10.56 -45.58
N SER A 633 -22.81 11.58 -45.13
CA SER A 633 -22.24 12.73 -44.40
C SER A 633 -21.66 12.30 -43.05
N ALA A 634 -22.34 11.39 -42.33
CA ALA A 634 -21.87 10.88 -41.06
C ALA A 634 -20.60 10.02 -41.19
N ALA A 635 -20.55 9.14 -42.19
CA ALA A 635 -19.38 8.32 -42.50
C ALA A 635 -18.19 9.20 -42.91
N GLY A 636 -18.42 10.18 -43.78
CA GLY A 636 -17.41 11.16 -44.18
C GLY A 636 -16.83 11.92 -42.99
N ALA A 637 -17.69 12.49 -42.14
CA ALA A 637 -17.26 13.20 -40.93
C ALA A 637 -16.52 12.29 -39.93
N THR A 638 -16.97 11.04 -39.77
CA THR A 638 -16.31 10.05 -38.91
C THR A 638 -14.91 9.71 -39.42
N LEU A 639 -14.75 9.52 -40.74
CA LEU A 639 -13.46 9.29 -41.39
C LEU A 639 -12.54 10.51 -41.28
N THR A 640 -13.06 11.72 -41.49
CA THR A 640 -12.30 12.96 -41.30
C THR A 640 -11.76 13.06 -39.88
N ALA A 641 -12.56 12.76 -38.86
CA ALA A 641 -12.10 12.75 -37.46
C ALA A 641 -11.01 11.70 -37.20
N ALA A 642 -11.02 10.58 -37.92
CA ALA A 642 -10.01 9.53 -37.80
C ALA A 642 -8.66 9.92 -38.43
N ILE A 643 -8.69 10.67 -39.53
CA ILE A 643 -7.50 10.99 -40.33
C ILE A 643 -6.89 12.35 -39.92
N ALA A 644 -7.72 13.32 -39.55
CA ALA A 644 -7.30 14.69 -39.26
C ALA A 644 -6.16 14.82 -38.21
N PRO A 645 -6.13 14.05 -37.11
CA PRO A 645 -5.02 14.11 -36.17
C PRO A 645 -3.67 13.81 -36.82
N ARG A 646 -3.62 12.81 -37.73
CA ARG A 646 -2.39 12.39 -38.41
C ARG A 646 -1.87 13.40 -39.43
N LEU A 647 -2.77 14.24 -39.96
CA LEU A 647 -2.45 15.26 -40.95
C LEU A 647 -2.08 16.60 -40.31
N LEU A 648 -2.79 17.00 -39.26
CA LEU A 648 -2.64 18.31 -38.61
C LEU A 648 -1.55 18.30 -37.52
N TRP A 649 -1.30 17.12 -36.95
CA TRP A 649 -0.23 16.89 -35.97
C TRP A 649 0.50 15.58 -36.30
N PRO A 650 1.30 15.54 -37.38
CA PRO A 650 2.24 14.44 -37.55
C PRO A 650 3.21 14.45 -36.36
N ASP A 651 3.37 13.28 -35.73
CA ASP A 651 4.23 13.07 -34.56
C ASP A 651 5.69 13.49 -34.82
#